data_AF-A0A6J2RVY6-F1
#
_entry.id   AF-A0A6J2RVY6-F1
#
_cell.length_a   1.000
_cell.length_b   1.000
_cell.length_c   1.000
_cell.angle_alpha   90.00
_cell.angle_beta   90.00
_cell.angle_gamma   90.00
#
_symmetry.space_group_name_H-M   'P 1'
#
loop_
_entity.id
_entity.type
_entity.pdbx_description
1 polymer ?
#
loop_
_entity_poly.entity_id
_entity_poly.type
_entity_poly.pdbx_seq_one_letter_code
_entity_poly.pdbx_strand_id
1 'polypeptide(L)'
;MMNDDNQDTFKKVSKKPGLQIWTINNMQMEPVPAQGFGNFFEGDCYIVLYISQSKGSGQSADIHYWIGTSSSQDEQGAAAIYVTQLDEHLGGSPVQHREVQGNESPRFRSYFKNGLIYKKGGVASGFHHVDTNVYNVLRLLHVKGRKHVTAREVDVSWSSFNNGDIFLLDMGKAIVQWNGPQSNRREKLKAVLLAQDIRDRERGGRAQIGLVEGGDERDSPELMKVMMAVLGQRTGQLKDAIPDDKPDQVQNTNVRLYHVFENSGNLVIQEVATQPLTQDLLHSSDCYIADQRGSSVMVWKGKQASKEERREALNRAVGYIKAKNYPPSTSVNVMTEGGESAMFKHLFTSWRDKGQTQGLGSTYSVGKIAKVDQVKFDVMELHARPELAAQQRMVDDASGDVKVWRIENVELAEVNPSTYGQFYGGDCYLVLYTYQMSNQQQYILYMWQGRHATTDEITASAFQAVNIDNKYNGAPVQVRVIMGKEPRHFLAIFKGKLVIFEGGTGRPGVVNPDGGARLFQVRGTNEMNTKATEVPARASSLNTNDVFLLKTDHMCFLWYGKGCSGDERVMGRAMSDVLSKQDKQVVMEGQEPAEFWVAVGGKAPYASDKRLQREEPPHSPRLFECSNQIGQFRMTEVDDFAQSDLDEEDVMLLDTWEEIFLWVGNSANQYETKEAWNSAQEYLRTHPAGRDPDTPIICVKQGYEPPTFTGWFNAWDPHKWSVRNSYEEMKKKLSDPASLSQITVDLNNANLNKSPSGGSYRAPGGPTSSPPVYRLHGGDLSPRPSTPTSPFTPSSPAGGTVSPSAGGSGMYLNPELLINKTPGELPQEVDPGLREDYLSDVDFENLLGSTRPDFKRLPKWRQSDLKKKAGLF
;
A
#
# COMPACT_ATOMS: atom_id res chain seq x y z
N MET A 1 0.02 -37.50 -25.97
CA MET A 1 -1.35 -37.77 -25.52
C MET A 1 -1.58 -36.93 -24.29
N MET A 2 -2.42 -35.90 -24.39
CA MET A 2 -2.85 -35.07 -23.27
C MET A 2 -3.90 -35.86 -22.49
N ASN A 3 -3.68 -36.15 -21.21
CA ASN A 3 -4.73 -36.73 -20.37
C ASN A 3 -5.72 -35.62 -19.97
N ASP A 4 -7.01 -35.89 -20.20
CA ASP A 4 -8.16 -35.03 -19.87
C ASP A 4 -8.31 -34.73 -18.37
N ASP A 5 -7.57 -35.40 -17.48
CA ASP A 5 -7.64 -35.19 -16.03
C ASP A 5 -7.17 -33.80 -15.56
N ASN A 6 -6.31 -33.11 -16.33
CA ASN A 6 -5.81 -31.78 -15.95
C ASN A 6 -6.86 -30.66 -16.09
N GLN A 7 -7.95 -30.87 -16.84
CA GLN A 7 -9.00 -29.86 -16.99
C GLN A 7 -9.91 -29.73 -15.76
N ASP A 8 -9.96 -30.74 -14.88
CA ASP A 8 -10.81 -30.72 -13.69
C ASP A 8 -10.15 -30.01 -12.49
N THR A 9 -8.83 -30.09 -12.35
CA THR A 9 -8.06 -29.52 -11.22
C THR A 9 -8.25 -28.01 -11.08
N PHE A 10 -8.27 -27.27 -12.19
CA PHE A 10 -8.36 -25.81 -12.18
C PHE A 10 -9.79 -25.26 -12.32
N LYS A 11 -10.83 -26.10 -12.48
CA LYS A 11 -12.23 -25.61 -12.54
C LYS A 11 -12.67 -24.86 -11.28
N LYS A 12 -12.04 -25.16 -10.14
CA LYS A 12 -12.32 -24.53 -8.85
C LYS A 12 -11.52 -23.23 -8.63
N VAL A 13 -10.61 -22.87 -9.54
CA VAL A 13 -9.85 -21.60 -9.46
C VAL A 13 -10.75 -20.45 -9.90
N SER A 14 -10.97 -19.50 -9.00
CA SER A 14 -11.72 -18.28 -9.29
C SER A 14 -10.82 -17.26 -10.01
N LYS A 15 -11.35 -16.62 -11.05
CA LYS A 15 -10.73 -15.44 -11.71
C LYS A 15 -11.19 -14.10 -11.11
N LYS A 16 -11.93 -14.14 -10.01
CA LYS A 16 -12.38 -12.94 -9.30
C LYS A 16 -11.26 -12.37 -8.43
N PRO A 17 -11.24 -11.05 -8.18
CA PRO A 17 -10.27 -10.45 -7.27
C PRO A 17 -10.31 -11.09 -5.88
N GLY A 18 -9.14 -11.29 -5.28
CA GLY A 18 -8.98 -11.88 -3.95
C GLY A 18 -7.85 -12.91 -3.85
N LEU A 19 -7.66 -13.39 -2.63
CA LEU A 19 -6.64 -14.37 -2.26
C LEU A 19 -7.21 -15.80 -2.28
N GLN A 20 -6.47 -16.74 -2.86
CA GLN A 20 -6.79 -18.17 -2.88
C GLN A 20 -5.54 -18.97 -2.54
N ILE A 21 -5.66 -19.99 -1.68
CA ILE A 21 -4.52 -20.77 -1.18
C ILE A 21 -4.83 -22.26 -1.32
N TRP A 22 -3.83 -23.01 -1.77
CA TRP A 22 -3.84 -24.47 -1.83
C TRP A 22 -2.59 -25.04 -1.18
N THR A 23 -2.72 -26.23 -0.60
CA THR A 23 -1.61 -27.04 -0.11
C THR A 23 -1.38 -28.22 -1.06
N ILE A 24 -0.15 -28.71 -1.14
CA ILE A 24 0.17 -29.93 -1.87
C ILE A 24 0.03 -31.11 -0.91
N ASN A 25 -0.97 -31.95 -1.15
CA ASN A 25 -1.24 -33.15 -0.38
C ASN A 25 -1.20 -34.37 -1.30
N ASN A 26 -0.31 -35.33 -1.04
CA ASN A 26 -0.12 -36.51 -1.87
C ASN A 26 0.00 -36.20 -3.38
N MET A 27 0.81 -35.18 -3.71
CA MET A 27 1.02 -34.67 -5.09
C MET A 27 -0.24 -34.06 -5.74
N GLN A 28 -1.30 -33.80 -4.99
CA GLN A 28 -2.52 -33.14 -5.44
C GLN A 28 -2.68 -31.75 -4.82
N MET A 29 -3.24 -30.83 -5.59
CA MET A 29 -3.51 -29.46 -5.16
C MET A 29 -4.86 -29.38 -4.43
N GLU A 30 -4.82 -29.23 -3.11
CA GLU A 30 -6.03 -29.19 -2.26
C GLU A 30 -6.28 -27.79 -1.68
N PRO A 31 -7.52 -27.26 -1.74
CA PRO A 31 -7.82 -25.92 -1.27
C PRO A 31 -7.69 -25.80 0.26
N VAL A 32 -7.04 -24.74 0.72
CA VAL A 32 -6.99 -24.38 2.13
C VAL A 32 -8.26 -23.59 2.49
N PRO A 33 -8.97 -23.93 3.57
CA PRO A 33 -10.11 -23.13 4.05
C PRO A 33 -9.69 -21.70 4.38
N ALA A 34 -10.56 -20.71 4.19
CA ALA A 34 -10.26 -19.30 4.47
C ALA A 34 -9.84 -19.05 5.93
N GLN A 35 -10.32 -19.86 6.87
CA GLN A 35 -9.92 -19.83 8.29
C GLN A 35 -8.45 -20.21 8.50
N GLY A 36 -7.87 -21.00 7.59
CA GLY A 36 -6.46 -21.41 7.61
C GLY A 36 -5.50 -20.46 6.89
N PHE A 37 -5.97 -19.38 6.25
CA PHE A 37 -5.09 -18.45 5.54
C PHE A 37 -4.07 -17.81 6.51
N GLY A 38 -2.79 -17.80 6.13
CA GLY A 38 -1.72 -17.32 7.02
C GLY A 38 -1.11 -18.42 7.92
N ASN A 39 -1.74 -19.60 8.00
CA ASN A 39 -1.17 -20.78 8.64
C ASN A 39 -0.46 -21.63 7.59
N PHE A 40 0.80 -21.95 7.82
CA PHE A 40 1.63 -22.76 6.93
C PHE A 40 2.33 -23.85 7.72
N PHE A 41 2.22 -25.11 7.29
CA PHE A 41 2.96 -26.21 7.89
C PHE A 41 4.40 -26.25 7.37
N GLU A 42 5.37 -26.41 8.27
CA GLU A 42 6.80 -26.45 7.92
C GLU A 42 7.15 -27.63 6.99
N GLY A 43 6.36 -28.71 7.06
CA GLY A 43 6.51 -29.92 6.25
C GLY A 43 5.83 -29.88 4.87
N ASP A 44 5.16 -28.79 4.50
CA ASP A 44 4.33 -28.74 3.28
C ASP A 44 4.79 -27.67 2.28
N CYS A 45 4.24 -27.77 1.07
CA CYS A 45 4.31 -26.74 0.03
C CYS A 45 2.93 -26.14 -0.24
N TYR A 46 2.91 -24.85 -0.57
CA TYR A 46 1.66 -24.12 -0.83
C TYR A 46 1.72 -23.33 -2.12
N ILE A 47 0.56 -23.18 -2.75
CA ILE A 47 0.34 -22.31 -3.90
C ILE A 47 -0.64 -21.22 -3.46
N VAL A 48 -0.26 -19.97 -3.64
CA VAL A 48 -1.06 -18.81 -3.27
C VAL A 48 -1.29 -17.98 -4.52
N LEU A 49 -2.53 -17.81 -4.93
CA LEU A 49 -2.93 -16.95 -6.04
C LEU A 49 -3.58 -15.69 -5.49
N TYR A 50 -3.04 -14.53 -5.86
CA TYR A 50 -3.65 -13.24 -5.60
C TYR A 50 -4.05 -12.60 -6.92
N ILE A 51 -5.33 -12.23 -7.06
CA ILE A 51 -5.82 -11.46 -8.21
C ILE A 51 -6.23 -10.08 -7.72
N SER A 52 -5.61 -9.05 -8.28
CA SER A 52 -5.94 -7.66 -8.00
C SER A 52 -6.63 -7.02 -9.19
N GLN A 53 -7.53 -6.08 -8.91
CA GLN A 53 -8.21 -5.28 -9.92
C GLN A 53 -7.98 -3.81 -9.62
N SER A 54 -7.19 -3.16 -10.46
CA SER A 54 -6.93 -1.72 -10.35
C SER A 54 -7.83 -0.95 -11.32
N LYS A 55 -8.27 0.25 -10.91
CA LYS A 55 -9.08 1.14 -11.76
C LYS A 55 -8.20 1.62 -12.92
N GLY A 56 -8.48 1.15 -14.13
CA GLY A 56 -7.85 1.63 -15.37
C GLY A 56 -6.71 0.78 -15.95
N SER A 57 -6.09 -0.14 -15.19
CA SER A 57 -4.95 -0.94 -15.67
C SER A 57 -5.22 -2.42 -15.92
N GLY A 58 -6.49 -2.86 -15.85
CA GLY A 58 -6.86 -4.27 -16.00
C GLY A 58 -6.69 -5.10 -14.73
N GLN A 59 -6.86 -6.42 -14.85
CA GLN A 59 -6.60 -7.37 -13.75
C GLN A 59 -5.13 -7.81 -13.80
N SER A 60 -4.47 -7.81 -12.64
CA SER A 60 -3.15 -8.44 -12.44
C SER A 60 -3.28 -9.64 -11.54
N ALA A 61 -2.39 -10.61 -11.72
CA ALA A 61 -2.38 -11.85 -10.94
C ALA A 61 -0.96 -12.22 -10.54
N ASP A 62 -0.81 -12.70 -9.31
CA ASP A 62 0.45 -13.17 -8.75
C ASP A 62 0.27 -14.60 -8.24
N ILE A 63 1.15 -15.50 -8.66
CA ILE A 63 1.19 -16.89 -8.19
C ILE A 63 2.43 -17.05 -7.32
N HIS A 64 2.24 -17.25 -6.03
CA HIS A 64 3.32 -17.56 -5.11
C HIS A 64 3.38 -19.05 -4.83
N TYR A 65 4.60 -19.56 -4.79
CA TYR A 65 4.92 -20.91 -4.41
C TYR A 65 5.74 -20.88 -3.13
N TRP A 66 5.12 -21.27 -2.02
CA TRP A 66 5.75 -21.24 -0.69
C TRP A 66 6.28 -22.62 -0.30
N ILE A 67 7.51 -22.64 0.23
CA ILE A 67 8.26 -23.85 0.58
C ILE A 67 8.57 -23.87 2.09
N GLY A 68 8.01 -24.85 2.80
CA GLY A 68 8.31 -25.10 4.21
C GLY A 68 9.72 -25.69 4.41
N THR A 69 10.35 -25.38 5.55
CA THR A 69 11.74 -25.81 5.83
C THR A 69 11.94 -27.33 5.93
N SER A 70 10.86 -28.08 6.15
CA SER A 70 10.86 -29.54 6.29
C SER A 70 10.06 -30.24 5.18
N SER A 71 9.67 -29.52 4.13
CA SER A 71 8.95 -30.06 2.98
C SER A 71 9.78 -31.06 2.17
N SER A 72 9.12 -32.06 1.61
CA SER A 72 9.80 -33.08 0.80
C SER A 72 10.17 -32.55 -0.59
N GLN A 73 11.20 -33.14 -1.21
CA GLN A 73 11.61 -32.77 -2.56
C GLN A 73 10.51 -33.06 -3.60
N ASP A 74 9.72 -34.12 -3.39
CA ASP A 74 8.64 -34.50 -4.28
C ASP A 74 7.48 -33.50 -4.23
N GLU A 75 7.07 -33.06 -3.02
CA GLU A 75 6.08 -31.98 -2.85
C GLU A 75 6.55 -30.67 -3.46
N GLN A 76 7.84 -30.36 -3.30
CA GLN A 76 8.42 -29.17 -3.91
C GLN A 76 8.38 -29.23 -5.44
N GLY A 77 8.64 -30.40 -6.01
CA GLY A 77 8.52 -30.65 -7.44
C GLY A 77 7.07 -30.53 -7.93
N ALA A 78 6.11 -31.12 -7.22
CA ALA A 78 4.69 -31.04 -7.55
C ALA A 78 4.18 -29.60 -7.53
N ALA A 79 4.51 -28.83 -6.49
CA ALA A 79 4.10 -27.44 -6.38
C ALA A 79 4.62 -26.58 -7.55
N ALA A 80 5.89 -26.75 -7.95
CA ALA A 80 6.47 -26.05 -9.10
C ALA A 80 5.78 -26.43 -10.43
N ILE A 81 5.35 -27.69 -10.59
CA ILE A 81 4.57 -28.14 -11.75
C ILE A 81 3.20 -27.46 -11.76
N TYR A 82 2.49 -27.44 -10.65
CA TYR A 82 1.17 -26.81 -10.56
C TYR A 82 1.22 -25.30 -10.79
N VAL A 83 2.25 -24.60 -10.29
CA VAL A 83 2.45 -23.15 -10.54
C VAL A 83 2.56 -22.86 -12.03
N THR A 84 3.34 -23.67 -12.73
CA THR A 84 3.52 -23.58 -14.18
C THR A 84 2.22 -23.86 -14.95
N GLN A 85 1.48 -24.90 -14.56
CA GLN A 85 0.19 -25.23 -15.17
C GLN A 85 -0.89 -24.16 -14.88
N LEU A 86 -0.88 -23.58 -13.67
CA LEU A 86 -1.78 -22.51 -13.27
C LEU A 86 -1.49 -21.21 -14.05
N ASP A 87 -0.22 -20.88 -14.26
CA ASP A 87 0.20 -19.77 -15.13
C ASP A 87 -0.37 -19.94 -16.55
N GLU A 88 -0.19 -21.13 -17.15
CA GLU A 88 -0.76 -21.44 -18.46
C GLU A 88 -2.30 -21.33 -18.48
N HIS A 89 -2.98 -21.83 -17.45
CA HIS A 89 -4.43 -21.75 -17.32
C HIS A 89 -4.95 -20.30 -17.24
N LEU A 90 -4.17 -19.41 -16.63
CA LEU A 90 -4.47 -17.98 -16.52
C LEU A 90 -4.01 -17.17 -17.75
N GLY A 91 -3.51 -17.82 -18.80
CA GLY A 91 -3.11 -17.18 -20.05
C GLY A 91 -1.65 -16.74 -20.08
N GLY A 92 -0.84 -17.18 -19.11
CA GLY A 92 0.59 -16.89 -19.03
C GLY A 92 0.93 -15.45 -18.65
N SER A 93 -0.04 -14.68 -18.16
CA SER A 93 0.13 -13.29 -17.70
C SER A 93 0.48 -13.10 -16.22
N PRO A 94 0.22 -14.05 -15.30
CA PRO A 94 0.62 -13.88 -13.90
C PRO A 94 2.14 -13.74 -13.70
N VAL A 95 2.53 -13.00 -12.65
CA VAL A 95 3.89 -13.02 -12.11
C VAL A 95 4.02 -14.20 -11.17
N GLN A 96 5.08 -14.99 -11.30
CA GLN A 96 5.32 -16.13 -10.40
C GLN A 96 6.39 -15.77 -9.37
N HIS A 97 6.19 -16.19 -8.13
CA HIS A 97 7.07 -15.90 -7.01
C HIS A 97 7.45 -17.20 -6.30
N ARG A 98 8.74 -17.38 -6.01
CA ARG A 98 9.23 -18.46 -5.15
C ARG A 98 9.49 -17.90 -3.75
N GLU A 99 8.72 -18.38 -2.79
CA GLU A 99 8.74 -17.99 -1.40
C GLU A 99 9.32 -19.13 -0.55
N VAL A 100 10.27 -18.82 0.32
CA VAL A 100 10.86 -19.81 1.24
C VAL A 100 10.57 -19.36 2.66
N GLN A 101 10.17 -20.30 3.51
CA GLN A 101 9.85 -20.02 4.90
C GLN A 101 10.91 -19.13 5.58
N GLY A 102 10.47 -18.02 6.17
CA GLY A 102 11.29 -17.02 6.85
C GLY A 102 11.99 -16.00 5.93
N ASN A 103 11.93 -16.18 4.61
CA ASN A 103 12.54 -15.31 3.59
C ASN A 103 11.51 -14.88 2.55
N GLU A 104 10.23 -14.81 2.92
CA GLU A 104 9.14 -14.43 2.03
C GLU A 104 9.28 -12.98 1.54
N SER A 105 8.85 -12.75 0.31
CA SER A 105 8.82 -11.42 -0.30
C SER A 105 7.89 -10.46 0.46
N PRO A 106 8.16 -9.14 0.42
CA PRO A 106 7.25 -8.13 0.97
C PRO A 106 5.82 -8.26 0.42
N ARG A 107 5.70 -8.58 -0.88
CA ARG A 107 4.42 -8.81 -1.55
C ARG A 107 3.64 -9.96 -0.92
N PHE A 108 4.26 -11.12 -0.72
CA PHE A 108 3.61 -12.26 -0.07
C PHE A 108 3.17 -11.94 1.36
N ARG A 109 4.03 -11.26 2.13
CA ARG A 109 3.73 -10.84 3.51
C ARG A 109 2.57 -9.85 3.58
N SER A 110 2.39 -9.01 2.57
CA SER A 110 1.31 -8.01 2.51
C SER A 110 -0.08 -8.64 2.56
N TYR A 111 -0.24 -9.89 2.10
CA TYR A 111 -1.52 -10.60 2.10
C TYR A 111 -1.96 -11.03 3.51
N PHE A 112 -1.04 -11.07 4.47
CA PHE A 112 -1.26 -11.58 5.83
C PHE A 112 -0.93 -10.51 6.88
N LYS A 113 -1.72 -9.43 6.91
CA LYS A 113 -1.47 -8.25 7.78
C LYS A 113 -1.41 -8.57 9.29
N ASN A 114 -2.00 -9.68 9.74
CA ASN A 114 -1.95 -10.17 11.12
C ASN A 114 -0.72 -11.05 11.43
N GLY A 115 0.13 -11.30 10.45
CA GLY A 115 1.32 -12.14 10.57
C GLY A 115 1.16 -13.53 9.95
N LEU A 116 2.28 -14.26 9.92
CA LEU A 116 2.36 -15.65 9.44
C LEU A 116 2.56 -16.61 10.62
N ILE A 117 1.86 -17.74 10.63
CA ILE A 117 2.02 -18.81 11.63
C ILE A 117 2.65 -20.03 10.95
N TYR A 118 3.83 -20.42 11.41
CA TYR A 118 4.50 -21.67 11.01
C TYR A 118 4.17 -22.79 12.01
N LYS A 119 3.46 -23.81 11.51
CA LYS A 119 3.00 -24.97 12.30
C LYS A 119 3.95 -26.15 12.08
N LYS A 120 4.26 -26.90 13.15
CA LYS A 120 5.04 -28.14 13.00
C LYS A 120 4.21 -29.23 12.30
N GLY A 121 4.89 -30.15 11.62
CA GLY A 121 4.26 -31.22 10.86
C GLY A 121 3.87 -30.81 9.45
N GLY A 122 2.86 -31.48 8.90
CA GLY A 122 2.43 -31.41 7.50
C GLY A 122 1.74 -32.70 7.07
N VAL A 123 1.42 -32.81 5.78
CA VAL A 123 0.71 -33.92 5.14
C VAL A 123 1.40 -35.26 5.42
N ALA A 124 2.72 -35.33 5.25
CA ALA A 124 3.50 -36.56 5.49
C ALA A 124 3.41 -37.07 6.94
N SER A 125 3.14 -36.17 7.89
CA SER A 125 2.95 -36.48 9.31
C SER A 125 1.47 -36.61 9.72
N GLY A 126 0.53 -36.50 8.78
CA GLY A 126 -0.91 -36.64 8.99
C GLY A 126 -1.62 -35.40 9.52
N PHE A 127 -1.00 -34.21 9.46
CA PHE A 127 -1.64 -32.96 9.87
C PHE A 127 -2.36 -32.31 8.68
N HIS A 128 -3.58 -31.82 8.91
CA HIS A 128 -4.40 -31.16 7.89
C HIS A 128 -4.91 -29.79 8.40
N HIS A 129 -5.35 -28.92 7.49
CA HIS A 129 -5.91 -27.59 7.83
C HIS A 129 -7.34 -27.63 8.36
N VAL A 130 -7.99 -28.79 8.38
CA VAL A 130 -9.40 -28.93 8.74
C VAL A 130 -9.52 -29.35 10.20
N ASP A 131 -9.48 -28.37 11.10
CA ASP A 131 -9.73 -28.58 12.54
C ASP A 131 -10.52 -27.40 13.11
N THR A 132 -11.78 -27.25 12.69
CA THR A 132 -12.70 -26.30 13.35
C THR A 132 -13.27 -26.96 14.60
N ASN A 133 -13.17 -26.28 15.75
CA ASN A 133 -13.55 -26.76 17.10
C ASN A 133 -12.58 -27.72 17.81
N VAL A 134 -11.28 -27.76 17.47
CA VAL A 134 -10.31 -28.47 18.32
C VAL A 134 -10.03 -27.63 19.56
N TYR A 135 -10.67 -27.99 20.67
CA TYR A 135 -10.37 -27.46 22.00
C TYR A 135 -9.24 -28.23 22.69
N ASN A 136 -8.81 -29.36 22.11
CA ASN A 136 -7.68 -30.16 22.58
C ASN A 136 -6.39 -29.74 21.86
N VAL A 137 -6.09 -28.44 21.89
CA VAL A 137 -4.83 -27.90 21.36
C VAL A 137 -3.92 -27.62 22.54
N LEU A 138 -2.68 -28.07 22.45
CA LEU A 138 -1.61 -27.64 23.33
C LEU A 138 -0.36 -27.38 22.49
N ARG A 139 -0.04 -26.10 22.29
CA ARG A 139 1.15 -25.68 21.54
C ARG A 139 1.73 -24.39 22.11
N LEU A 140 3.00 -24.15 21.81
CA LEU A 140 3.70 -22.92 22.18
C LEU A 140 4.15 -22.23 20.90
N LEU A 141 3.75 -20.98 20.71
CA LEU A 141 4.17 -20.16 19.58
C LEU A 141 5.21 -19.15 20.05
N HIS A 142 6.40 -19.20 19.46
CA HIS A 142 7.43 -18.18 19.60
C HIS A 142 7.16 -17.07 18.59
N VAL A 143 6.80 -15.90 19.10
CA VAL A 143 6.47 -14.72 18.31
C VAL A 143 7.71 -13.85 18.19
N LYS A 144 8.14 -13.59 16.96
CA LYS A 144 9.36 -12.86 16.64
C LYS A 144 9.16 -11.93 15.45
N GLY A 145 9.92 -10.83 15.44
CA GLY A 145 9.93 -9.82 14.39
C GLY A 145 9.31 -8.51 14.86
N ARG A 146 10.00 -7.40 14.57
CA ARG A 146 9.55 -6.04 14.95
C ARG A 146 8.45 -5.52 14.04
N LYS A 147 8.65 -5.63 12.72
CA LYS A 147 7.76 -5.09 11.69
C LYS A 147 6.81 -6.13 11.11
N HIS A 148 7.37 -7.26 10.67
CA HIS A 148 6.62 -8.41 10.19
C HIS A 148 6.66 -9.50 11.25
N VAL A 149 5.56 -9.63 11.98
CA VAL A 149 5.46 -10.62 13.05
C VAL A 149 5.27 -12.00 12.44
N THR A 150 6.16 -12.91 12.83
CA THR A 150 6.06 -14.34 12.54
C THR A 150 5.90 -15.09 13.85
N ALA A 151 5.07 -16.11 13.85
CA ALA A 151 4.88 -16.98 15.00
C ALA A 151 5.24 -18.40 14.60
N ARG A 152 6.22 -18.99 15.28
CA ARG A 152 6.70 -20.34 15.02
C ARG A 152 6.31 -21.28 16.15
N GLU A 153 5.77 -22.44 15.82
CA GLU A 153 5.54 -23.48 16.81
C GLU A 153 6.85 -24.06 17.34
N VAL A 154 7.03 -24.00 18.66
CA VAL A 154 8.21 -24.48 19.40
C VAL A 154 7.79 -25.51 20.45
N ASP A 155 8.77 -26.19 21.03
CA ASP A 155 8.49 -27.20 22.06
C ASP A 155 7.85 -26.53 23.28
N VAL A 156 6.78 -27.14 23.80
CA VAL A 156 6.01 -26.68 24.97
C VAL A 156 6.84 -26.91 26.25
N SER A 157 7.85 -26.07 26.44
CA SER A 157 8.84 -26.19 27.51
C SER A 157 9.45 -24.82 27.83
N TRP A 158 9.82 -24.61 29.09
CA TRP A 158 10.58 -23.43 29.53
C TRP A 158 11.92 -23.25 28.78
N SER A 159 12.49 -24.31 28.21
CA SER A 159 13.73 -24.25 27.43
C SER A 159 13.61 -23.46 26.12
N SER A 160 12.38 -23.24 25.64
CA SER A 160 12.06 -22.47 24.43
C SER A 160 11.97 -20.97 24.69
N PHE A 161 11.70 -20.56 25.94
CA PHE A 161 11.52 -19.15 26.32
C PHE A 161 12.86 -18.41 26.38
N ASN A 162 12.81 -17.11 26.12
CA ASN A 162 13.95 -16.20 26.25
C ASN A 162 13.51 -14.82 26.79
N ASN A 163 14.48 -13.99 27.17
CA ASN A 163 14.20 -12.72 27.84
C ASN A 163 13.69 -11.59 26.91
N GLY A 164 13.83 -11.71 25.59
CA GLY A 164 13.56 -10.62 24.65
C GLY A 164 12.38 -10.83 23.72
N ASP A 165 11.88 -12.05 23.56
CA ASP A 165 10.79 -12.36 22.63
C ASP A 165 9.46 -12.62 23.37
N ILE A 166 8.39 -12.84 22.60
CA ILE A 166 7.04 -13.08 23.12
C ILE A 166 6.62 -14.51 22.80
N PHE A 167 5.85 -15.12 23.70
CA PHE A 167 5.39 -16.49 23.55
C PHE A 167 3.89 -16.59 23.77
N LEU A 168 3.16 -17.26 22.87
CA LEU A 168 1.74 -17.59 23.04
C LEU A 168 1.60 -19.06 23.40
N LEU A 169 1.25 -19.36 24.66
CA LEU A 169 0.88 -20.70 25.10
C LEU A 169 -0.61 -20.92 24.81
N ASP A 170 -0.88 -21.71 23.80
CA ASP A 170 -2.22 -21.97 23.30
C ASP A 170 -2.73 -23.33 23.80
N MET A 171 -3.75 -23.28 24.64
CA MET A 171 -4.36 -24.43 25.33
C MET A 171 -5.80 -24.68 24.85
N GLY A 172 -6.15 -24.26 23.63
CA GLY A 172 -7.49 -24.48 23.07
C GLY A 172 -8.53 -23.46 23.56
N LYS A 173 -8.95 -23.56 24.84
CA LYS A 173 -9.93 -22.64 25.45
C LYS A 173 -9.31 -21.36 25.99
N ALA A 174 -8.01 -21.37 26.24
CA ALA A 174 -7.26 -20.22 26.74
C ALA A 174 -5.96 -20.06 25.96
N ILE A 175 -5.57 -18.82 25.72
CA ILE A 175 -4.30 -18.43 25.10
C ILE A 175 -3.61 -17.52 26.11
N VAL A 176 -2.41 -17.89 26.56
CA VAL A 176 -1.62 -17.06 27.47
C VAL A 176 -0.45 -16.47 26.70
N GLN A 177 -0.45 -15.14 26.56
CA GLN A 177 0.69 -14.40 26.05
C GLN A 177 1.65 -14.09 27.20
N TRP A 178 2.87 -14.60 27.10
CA TRP A 178 3.95 -14.26 28.01
C TRP A 178 4.96 -13.36 27.28
N ASN A 179 5.26 -12.22 27.88
CA ASN A 179 6.17 -11.23 27.30
C ASN A 179 7.54 -11.28 27.97
N GLY A 180 8.60 -11.45 27.20
CA GLY A 180 9.98 -11.32 27.70
C GLY A 180 10.21 -9.98 28.38
N PRO A 181 10.99 -9.90 29.49
CA PRO A 181 11.31 -8.64 30.16
C PRO A 181 11.90 -7.56 29.25
N GLN A 182 12.62 -7.97 28.20
CA GLN A 182 13.27 -7.10 27.21
C GLN A 182 12.47 -6.94 25.91
N SER A 183 11.27 -7.55 25.81
CA SER A 183 10.41 -7.45 24.62
C SER A 183 9.87 -6.04 24.44
N ASN A 184 9.83 -5.56 23.20
CA ASN A 184 9.42 -4.19 22.92
C ASN A 184 7.90 -4.05 22.86
N ARG A 185 7.41 -2.82 23.03
CA ARG A 185 5.97 -2.51 23.10
C ARG A 185 5.20 -2.91 21.83
N ARG A 186 5.85 -2.84 20.66
CA ARG A 186 5.22 -3.08 19.36
C ARG A 186 5.03 -4.57 19.10
N GLU A 187 6.04 -5.37 19.42
CA GLU A 187 5.95 -6.84 19.47
C GLU A 187 4.80 -7.26 20.38
N LYS A 188 4.69 -6.65 21.58
CA LYS A 188 3.59 -6.94 22.53
C LYS A 188 2.22 -6.68 21.93
N LEU A 189 2.06 -5.55 21.23
CA LEU A 189 0.82 -5.17 20.58
C LEU A 189 0.46 -6.16 19.45
N LYS A 190 1.41 -6.48 18.58
CA LYS A 190 1.21 -7.40 17.46
C LYS A 190 0.95 -8.83 17.93
N ALA A 191 1.61 -9.28 18.99
CA ALA A 191 1.34 -10.58 19.60
C ALA A 191 -0.09 -10.67 20.15
N VAL A 192 -0.62 -9.58 20.73
CA VAL A 192 -2.03 -9.51 21.16
C VAL A 192 -2.98 -9.61 19.97
N LEU A 193 -2.71 -8.89 18.89
CA LEU A 193 -3.51 -8.96 17.67
C LEU A 193 -3.48 -10.37 17.06
N LEU A 194 -2.32 -11.03 17.08
CA LEU A 194 -2.18 -12.42 16.65
C LEU A 194 -2.99 -13.37 17.56
N ALA A 195 -2.93 -13.19 18.88
CA ALA A 195 -3.72 -14.00 19.81
C ALA A 195 -5.24 -13.81 19.60
N GLN A 196 -5.68 -12.59 19.29
CA GLN A 196 -7.07 -12.29 18.90
C GLN A 196 -7.44 -12.97 17.57
N ASP A 197 -6.55 -12.94 16.57
CA ASP A 197 -6.75 -13.63 15.28
C ASP A 197 -6.93 -15.15 15.49
N ILE A 198 -6.07 -15.78 16.31
CA ILE A 198 -6.19 -17.21 16.67
C ILE A 198 -7.54 -17.46 17.37
N ARG A 199 -7.91 -16.63 18.35
CA ARG A 199 -9.20 -16.74 19.05
C ARG A 199 -10.38 -16.67 18.06
N ASP A 200 -10.36 -15.69 17.18
CA ASP A 200 -11.51 -15.38 16.33
C ASP A 200 -11.62 -16.37 15.17
N ARG A 201 -10.51 -16.66 14.48
CA ARG A 201 -10.49 -17.51 13.28
C ARG A 201 -10.40 -19.00 13.59
N GLU A 202 -9.56 -19.41 14.54
CA GLU A 202 -9.39 -20.84 14.86
C GLU A 202 -10.39 -21.33 15.93
N ARG A 203 -10.85 -20.45 16.84
CA ARG A 203 -11.72 -20.83 17.98
C ARG A 203 -13.15 -20.29 17.87
N GLY A 204 -13.44 -19.53 16.82
CA GLY A 204 -14.75 -18.89 16.62
C GLY A 204 -15.09 -17.90 17.73
N GLY A 205 -14.11 -17.15 18.21
CA GLY A 205 -14.26 -16.08 19.20
C GLY A 205 -14.37 -16.53 20.66
N ARG A 206 -14.31 -17.83 20.94
CA ARG A 206 -14.66 -18.41 22.26
C ARG A 206 -13.48 -18.64 23.22
N ALA A 207 -12.24 -18.44 22.75
CA ALA A 207 -11.07 -18.59 23.61
C ALA A 207 -10.79 -17.32 24.44
N GLN A 208 -10.34 -17.51 25.66
CA GLN A 208 -9.93 -16.41 26.54
C GLN A 208 -8.46 -16.09 26.33
N ILE A 209 -8.07 -14.81 26.42
CA ILE A 209 -6.68 -14.36 26.25
C ILE A 209 -6.20 -13.77 27.58
N GLY A 210 -5.14 -14.35 28.14
CA GLY A 210 -4.46 -13.84 29.34
C GLY A 210 -3.08 -13.29 28.99
N LEU A 211 -2.66 -12.20 29.65
CA LEU A 211 -1.34 -11.58 29.45
C LEU A 211 -0.49 -11.71 30.71
N VAL A 212 0.78 -12.08 30.55
CA VAL A 212 1.78 -12.16 31.62
C VAL A 212 3.01 -11.36 31.22
N GLU A 213 3.44 -10.42 32.06
CA GLU A 213 4.74 -9.76 31.90
C GLU A 213 5.82 -10.59 32.59
N GLY A 214 6.83 -11.05 31.85
CA GLY A 214 7.94 -11.81 32.40
C GLY A 214 8.78 -11.03 33.42
N GLY A 215 8.79 -9.69 33.32
CA GLY A 215 9.43 -8.82 34.32
C GLY A 215 8.64 -8.74 35.64
N ASP A 216 7.33 -8.93 35.59
CA ASP A 216 6.38 -8.70 36.68
C ASP A 216 5.42 -9.90 36.85
N GLU A 217 5.93 -11.13 36.77
CA GLU A 217 5.10 -12.37 36.80
C GLU A 217 4.20 -12.48 38.06
N ARG A 218 4.57 -11.78 39.13
CA ARG A 218 3.83 -11.73 40.40
C ARG A 218 2.48 -11.02 40.28
N ASP A 219 2.30 -10.20 39.26
CA ASP A 219 1.06 -9.47 38.99
C ASP A 219 -0.01 -10.36 38.34
N SER A 220 0.34 -11.59 37.96
CA SER A 220 -0.58 -12.55 37.34
C SER A 220 -0.42 -13.98 37.90
N PRO A 221 -0.63 -14.18 39.22
CA PRO A 221 -0.34 -15.44 39.87
C PRO A 221 -1.23 -16.59 39.40
N GLU A 222 -2.47 -16.33 38.99
CA GLU A 222 -3.40 -17.33 38.45
C GLU A 222 -2.93 -17.85 37.08
N LEU A 223 -2.51 -16.95 36.18
CA LEU A 223 -1.98 -17.33 34.88
C LEU A 223 -0.65 -18.07 34.99
N MET A 224 0.20 -17.67 35.94
CA MET A 224 1.45 -18.39 36.22
C MET A 224 1.22 -19.79 36.77
N LYS A 225 0.19 -20.02 37.60
CA LYS A 225 -0.20 -21.37 38.03
C LYS A 225 -0.62 -22.23 36.84
N VAL A 226 -1.40 -21.68 35.92
CA VAL A 226 -1.79 -22.35 34.67
C VAL A 226 -0.57 -22.71 33.83
N MET A 227 0.34 -21.76 33.60
CA MET A 227 1.56 -22.00 32.85
C MET A 227 2.43 -23.08 33.51
N MET A 228 2.59 -23.06 34.83
CA MET A 228 3.38 -24.07 35.56
C MET A 228 2.73 -25.46 35.55
N ALA A 229 1.40 -25.55 35.52
CA ALA A 229 0.70 -26.83 35.40
C ALA A 229 0.97 -27.51 34.04
N VAL A 230 1.20 -26.71 33.00
CA VAL A 230 1.42 -27.19 31.62
C VAL A 230 2.92 -27.36 31.30
N LEU A 231 3.74 -26.37 31.64
CA LEU A 231 5.18 -26.32 31.32
C LEU A 231 6.06 -26.98 32.39
N GLY A 232 5.50 -27.27 33.57
CA GLY A 232 6.25 -27.69 34.75
C GLY A 232 6.91 -26.52 35.50
N GLN A 233 7.67 -26.85 36.55
CA GLN A 233 8.39 -25.86 37.36
C GLN A 233 9.62 -25.34 36.61
N ARG A 234 9.81 -24.01 36.57
CA ARG A 234 10.99 -23.39 35.96
C ARG A 234 12.23 -23.64 36.83
N THR A 235 13.19 -24.44 36.34
CA THR A 235 14.38 -24.88 37.09
C THR A 235 15.67 -24.10 36.78
N GLY A 236 15.64 -23.11 35.87
CA GLY A 236 16.79 -22.29 35.48
C GLY A 236 16.43 -20.90 34.98
N GLN A 237 17.45 -20.07 34.72
CA GLN A 237 17.28 -18.75 34.11
C GLN A 237 16.95 -18.87 32.61
N LEU A 238 16.16 -17.92 32.10
CA LEU A 238 15.86 -17.83 30.68
C LEU A 238 17.10 -17.36 29.91
N LYS A 239 17.22 -17.82 28.66
CA LYS A 239 18.29 -17.42 27.76
C LYS A 239 18.09 -15.98 27.29
N ASP A 240 19.16 -15.33 26.87
CA ASP A 240 19.06 -14.06 26.15
C ASP A 240 18.45 -14.28 24.77
N ALA A 241 17.72 -13.28 24.27
CA ALA A 241 17.16 -13.32 22.94
C ALA A 241 18.26 -13.28 21.88
N ILE A 242 18.04 -14.00 20.79
CA ILE A 242 18.86 -13.86 19.59
C ILE A 242 18.37 -12.59 18.89
N PRO A 243 19.27 -11.64 18.53
CA PRO A 243 18.87 -10.46 17.76
C PRO A 243 18.05 -10.84 16.53
N ASP A 244 16.98 -10.09 16.26
CA ASP A 244 16.09 -10.33 15.12
C ASP A 244 16.83 -10.22 13.78
N ASP A 245 17.85 -9.37 13.74
CA ASP A 245 18.59 -9.02 12.54
C ASP A 245 19.99 -9.63 12.56
N LYS A 246 20.31 -10.42 11.53
CA LYS A 246 21.71 -10.64 11.14
C LYS A 246 22.08 -9.48 10.21
N PRO A 247 23.19 -8.77 10.43
CA PRO A 247 23.65 -7.78 9.46
C PRO A 247 23.96 -8.53 8.17
N ASP A 248 23.16 -8.29 7.13
CA ASP A 248 23.46 -8.79 5.80
C ASP A 248 24.84 -8.23 5.41
N GLN A 249 25.76 -9.12 5.04
CA GLN A 249 27.07 -8.70 4.56
C GLN A 249 26.86 -7.88 3.29
N VAL A 250 27.30 -6.61 3.36
CA VAL A 250 27.34 -5.65 2.25
C VAL A 250 27.76 -6.35 0.96
N GLN A 251 26.82 -6.56 0.04
CA GLN A 251 27.14 -6.86 -1.35
C GLN A 251 26.70 -5.71 -2.23
N ASN A 252 27.73 -4.98 -2.69
CA ASN A 252 27.68 -3.97 -3.73
C ASN A 252 26.76 -4.43 -4.88
N THR A 253 25.73 -3.64 -5.19
CA THR A 253 24.59 -3.96 -6.08
C THR A 253 24.95 -3.96 -7.56
N ASN A 254 26.01 -4.67 -7.98
CA ASN A 254 26.29 -4.83 -9.39
C ASN A 254 25.35 -5.89 -9.98
N VAL A 255 24.28 -5.43 -10.60
CA VAL A 255 23.27 -6.27 -11.26
C VAL A 255 23.84 -6.83 -12.57
N ARG A 256 23.61 -8.11 -12.81
CA ARG A 256 24.08 -8.81 -14.01
C ARG A 256 22.92 -9.43 -14.74
N LEU A 257 22.95 -9.33 -16.07
CA LEU A 257 21.95 -9.95 -16.94
C LEU A 257 22.56 -11.21 -17.58
N TYR A 258 21.85 -12.31 -17.48
CA TYR A 258 22.22 -13.60 -18.02
C TYR A 258 21.17 -14.10 -19.01
N HIS A 259 21.62 -14.77 -20.06
CA HIS A 259 20.79 -15.61 -20.90
C HIS A 259 21.00 -17.06 -20.45
N VAL A 260 19.92 -17.73 -20.04
CA VAL A 260 19.99 -19.09 -19.51
C VAL A 260 19.13 -20.02 -20.36
N PHE A 261 19.83 -20.89 -21.10
CA PHE A 261 19.24 -21.83 -22.04
C PHE A 261 19.81 -23.22 -21.86
N GLU A 262 19.13 -24.21 -22.40
CA GLU A 262 19.58 -25.59 -22.36
C GLU A 262 20.27 -25.94 -23.67
N ASN A 263 21.46 -26.53 -23.60
CA ASN A 263 22.15 -27.09 -24.76
C ASN A 263 22.58 -28.53 -24.44
N SER A 264 22.05 -29.48 -25.20
CA SER A 264 22.40 -30.91 -25.08
C SER A 264 22.23 -31.48 -23.66
N GLY A 265 21.15 -31.10 -22.96
CA GLY A 265 20.87 -31.58 -21.60
C GLY A 265 21.57 -30.82 -20.47
N ASN A 266 22.42 -29.83 -20.80
CA ASN A 266 23.14 -29.03 -19.82
C ASN A 266 22.60 -27.60 -19.78
N LEU A 267 22.49 -27.06 -18.56
CA LEU A 267 22.14 -25.66 -18.33
C LEU A 267 23.33 -24.76 -18.69
N VAL A 268 23.19 -23.95 -19.72
CA VAL A 268 24.19 -22.96 -20.14
C VAL A 268 23.83 -21.61 -19.55
N ILE A 269 24.77 -21.02 -18.81
CA ILE A 269 24.64 -19.69 -18.21
C ILE A 269 25.55 -18.74 -18.96
N GLN A 270 24.99 -17.90 -19.83
CA GLN A 270 25.74 -16.92 -20.60
C GLN A 270 25.53 -15.53 -20.01
N GLU A 271 26.62 -14.83 -19.64
CA GLU A 271 26.55 -13.42 -19.22
C GLU A 271 26.30 -12.55 -20.45
N VAL A 272 25.22 -11.77 -20.41
CA VAL A 272 24.83 -10.84 -21.49
C VAL A 272 25.41 -9.46 -21.22
N ALA A 273 25.23 -8.96 -20.00
CA ALA A 273 25.68 -7.63 -19.62
C ALA A 273 25.87 -7.50 -18.10
N THR A 274 26.61 -6.47 -17.72
CA THR A 274 26.65 -5.93 -16.35
C THR A 274 26.16 -4.48 -16.38
N GLN A 275 25.76 -3.92 -15.24
CA GLN A 275 25.26 -2.55 -15.20
C GLN A 275 26.21 -1.55 -15.90
N PRO A 276 25.68 -0.54 -16.61
CA PRO A 276 24.26 -0.22 -16.79
C PRO A 276 23.53 -1.16 -17.75
N LEU A 277 22.35 -1.66 -17.37
CA LEU A 277 21.50 -2.46 -18.27
C LEU A 277 20.61 -1.54 -19.12
N THR A 278 20.34 -1.90 -20.37
CA THR A 278 19.42 -1.18 -21.27
C THR A 278 18.34 -2.14 -21.78
N GLN A 279 17.12 -1.62 -22.04
CA GLN A 279 15.96 -2.45 -22.39
C GLN A 279 16.16 -3.25 -23.70
N ASP A 280 16.98 -2.76 -24.63
CA ASP A 280 17.30 -3.44 -25.90
C ASP A 280 18.07 -4.76 -25.73
N LEU A 281 18.62 -5.01 -24.53
CA LEU A 281 19.23 -6.29 -24.17
C LEU A 281 18.20 -7.42 -24.00
N LEU A 282 16.91 -7.10 -23.87
CA LEU A 282 15.82 -8.06 -23.71
C LEU A 282 15.15 -8.34 -25.06
N HIS A 283 15.53 -9.42 -25.72
CA HIS A 283 14.86 -9.86 -26.94
C HIS A 283 13.61 -10.68 -26.64
N SER A 284 12.49 -10.33 -27.27
CA SER A 284 11.20 -11.04 -27.11
C SER A 284 11.26 -12.54 -27.43
N SER A 285 12.28 -13.00 -28.16
CA SER A 285 12.52 -14.40 -28.51
C SER A 285 13.10 -15.24 -27.39
N ASP A 286 13.55 -14.63 -26.29
CA ASP A 286 14.41 -15.31 -25.30
C ASP A 286 13.93 -15.07 -23.86
N CYS A 287 14.53 -15.79 -22.90
CA CYS A 287 14.29 -15.62 -21.47
C CYS A 287 15.59 -15.25 -20.74
N TYR A 288 15.55 -14.17 -19.97
CA TYR A 288 16.74 -13.63 -19.29
C TYR A 288 16.61 -13.71 -17.77
N ILE A 289 17.75 -13.81 -17.09
CA ILE A 289 17.87 -13.75 -15.63
C ILE A 289 18.64 -12.47 -15.26
N ALA A 290 17.98 -11.58 -14.52
CA ALA A 290 18.64 -10.48 -13.83
C ALA A 290 19.00 -10.93 -12.41
N ASP A 291 20.29 -10.96 -12.11
CA ASP A 291 20.84 -11.40 -10.83
C ASP A 291 21.40 -10.21 -10.04
N GLN A 292 20.95 -10.07 -8.80
CA GLN A 292 21.44 -9.10 -7.82
C GLN A 292 22.40 -9.78 -6.81
N ARG A 293 23.38 -10.53 -7.33
CA ARG A 293 24.36 -11.34 -6.55
C ARG A 293 23.72 -12.29 -5.53
N GLY A 294 22.62 -12.92 -5.90
CA GLY A 294 21.93 -13.89 -5.03
C GLY A 294 21.10 -13.27 -3.90
N SER A 295 20.99 -11.94 -3.81
CA SER A 295 19.98 -11.29 -2.95
C SER A 295 18.57 -11.47 -3.53
N SER A 296 18.44 -11.38 -4.86
CA SER A 296 17.21 -11.64 -5.61
C SER A 296 17.56 -12.03 -7.04
N VAL A 297 16.81 -12.99 -7.59
CA VAL A 297 16.94 -13.47 -8.97
C VAL A 297 15.61 -13.22 -9.69
N MET A 298 15.62 -12.42 -10.76
CA MET A 298 14.42 -12.08 -11.52
C MET A 298 14.52 -12.64 -12.94
N VAL A 299 13.51 -13.39 -13.37
CA VAL A 299 13.44 -13.99 -14.71
C VAL A 299 12.45 -13.22 -15.57
N TRP A 300 12.88 -12.80 -16.74
CA TRP A 300 12.03 -12.15 -17.74
C TRP A 300 11.77 -13.12 -18.90
N LYS A 301 10.50 -13.38 -19.19
CA LYS A 301 10.03 -14.28 -20.25
C LYS A 301 9.60 -13.46 -21.48
N GLY A 302 10.36 -13.52 -22.57
CA GLY A 302 9.97 -12.90 -23.83
C GLY A 302 8.66 -13.47 -24.38
N LYS A 303 7.81 -12.63 -24.99
CA LYS A 303 6.51 -13.07 -25.52
C LYS A 303 6.62 -14.06 -26.68
N GLN A 304 7.72 -14.00 -27.43
CA GLN A 304 8.00 -14.82 -28.60
C GLN A 304 8.94 -15.99 -28.28
N ALA A 305 9.40 -16.12 -27.02
CA ALA A 305 10.18 -17.26 -26.58
C ALA A 305 9.40 -18.56 -26.71
N SER A 306 10.12 -19.67 -26.89
CA SER A 306 9.51 -20.98 -27.06
C SER A 306 8.66 -21.36 -25.85
N LYS A 307 7.61 -22.16 -26.07
CA LYS A 307 6.72 -22.57 -24.97
C LYS A 307 7.50 -23.33 -23.90
N GLU A 308 8.44 -24.16 -24.32
CA GLU A 308 9.32 -24.93 -23.47
C GLU A 308 10.21 -24.03 -22.60
N GLU A 309 10.83 -22.99 -23.18
CA GLU A 309 11.67 -22.05 -22.40
C GLU A 309 10.87 -21.25 -21.37
N ARG A 310 9.68 -20.79 -21.77
CA ARG A 310 8.78 -20.07 -20.85
C ARG A 310 8.31 -20.97 -19.70
N ARG A 311 8.07 -22.25 -19.99
CA ARG A 311 7.65 -23.27 -19.02
C ARG A 311 8.76 -23.62 -18.03
N GLU A 312 10.01 -23.71 -18.52
CA GLU A 312 11.17 -24.05 -17.68
C GLU A 312 11.80 -22.84 -16.96
N ALA A 313 11.27 -21.63 -17.14
CA ALA A 313 11.84 -20.40 -16.60
C ALA A 313 12.13 -20.46 -15.08
N LEU A 314 11.18 -20.94 -14.28
CA LEU A 314 11.34 -21.10 -12.83
C LEU A 314 12.41 -22.15 -12.48
N ASN A 315 12.38 -23.30 -13.17
CA ASN A 315 13.35 -24.38 -12.97
C ASN A 315 14.78 -23.94 -13.32
N ARG A 316 14.94 -23.17 -14.40
CA ARG A 316 16.22 -22.60 -14.82
C ARG A 316 16.76 -21.61 -13.79
N ALA A 317 15.91 -20.80 -13.17
CA ALA A 317 16.34 -19.91 -12.08
C ALA A 317 16.80 -20.68 -10.83
N VAL A 318 16.08 -21.74 -10.46
CA VAL A 318 16.52 -22.62 -9.35
C VAL A 318 17.83 -23.33 -9.69
N GLY A 319 17.99 -23.82 -10.93
CA GLY A 319 19.23 -24.39 -11.44
C GLY A 319 20.39 -23.38 -11.43
N TYR A 320 20.12 -22.13 -11.82
CA TYR A 320 21.07 -21.03 -11.78
C TYR A 320 21.55 -20.72 -10.35
N ILE A 321 20.64 -20.65 -9.37
CA ILE A 321 20.96 -20.44 -7.95
C ILE A 321 21.92 -21.54 -7.44
N LYS A 322 21.61 -22.81 -7.77
CA LYS A 322 22.47 -23.95 -7.43
C LYS A 322 23.85 -23.85 -8.09
N ALA A 323 23.89 -23.52 -9.39
CA ALA A 323 25.14 -23.39 -10.14
C ALA A 323 26.03 -22.24 -9.63
N LYS A 324 25.43 -21.15 -9.15
CA LYS A 324 26.13 -20.00 -8.55
C LYS A 324 26.47 -20.19 -7.07
N ASN A 325 26.04 -21.30 -6.46
CA ASN A 325 26.20 -21.60 -5.03
C ASN A 325 25.57 -20.52 -4.13
N TYR A 326 24.43 -19.97 -4.54
CA TYR A 326 23.65 -19.04 -3.72
C TYR A 326 22.79 -19.79 -2.68
N PRO A 327 22.40 -19.14 -1.57
CA PRO A 327 21.52 -19.75 -0.58
C PRO A 327 20.23 -20.31 -1.21
N PRO A 328 19.75 -21.50 -0.80
CA PRO A 328 18.47 -22.03 -1.29
C PRO A 328 17.25 -21.15 -0.96
N SER A 329 17.42 -20.20 -0.03
CA SER A 329 16.44 -19.18 0.36
C SER A 329 16.39 -17.97 -0.57
N THR A 330 17.28 -17.85 -1.57
CA THR A 330 17.26 -16.73 -2.53
C THR A 330 15.90 -16.63 -3.22
N SER A 331 15.33 -15.42 -3.23
CA SER A 331 14.02 -15.14 -3.83
C SER A 331 14.08 -15.22 -5.35
N VAL A 332 13.03 -15.79 -5.96
CA VAL A 332 12.89 -15.85 -7.42
C VAL A 332 11.57 -15.23 -7.85
N ASN A 333 11.62 -14.28 -8.79
CA ASN A 333 10.44 -13.70 -9.42
C ASN A 333 10.49 -13.97 -10.93
N VAL A 334 9.43 -14.53 -11.51
CA VAL A 334 9.33 -14.81 -12.95
C VAL A 334 8.21 -13.96 -13.54
N MET A 335 8.54 -13.10 -14.50
CA MET A 335 7.60 -12.17 -15.14
C MET A 335 7.61 -12.33 -16.66
N THR A 336 6.49 -12.03 -17.32
CA THR A 336 6.41 -11.94 -18.79
C THR A 336 6.71 -10.55 -19.30
N GLU A 337 7.17 -10.46 -20.55
CA GLU A 337 7.26 -9.19 -21.29
C GLU A 337 5.94 -8.41 -21.18
N GLY A 338 6.02 -7.12 -20.83
CA GLY A 338 4.89 -6.23 -20.57
C GLY A 338 4.17 -6.43 -19.23
N GLY A 339 4.57 -7.41 -18.42
CA GLY A 339 4.08 -7.66 -17.06
C GLY A 339 5.16 -7.46 -15.99
N GLU A 340 6.19 -6.65 -16.31
CA GLU A 340 7.35 -6.48 -15.44
C GLU A 340 7.02 -5.65 -14.20
N SER A 341 7.59 -6.07 -13.06
CA SER A 341 7.49 -5.29 -11.82
C SER A 341 8.30 -4.00 -11.92
N ALA A 342 7.89 -2.98 -11.18
CA ALA A 342 8.62 -1.71 -11.14
C ALA A 342 10.08 -1.90 -10.67
N MET A 343 10.32 -2.85 -9.75
CA MET A 343 11.67 -3.22 -9.30
C MET A 343 12.51 -3.81 -10.44
N PHE A 344 11.94 -4.67 -11.29
CA PHE A 344 12.66 -5.20 -12.44
C PHE A 344 12.98 -4.10 -13.45
N LYS A 345 11.99 -3.24 -13.76
CA LYS A 345 12.19 -2.09 -14.65
C LYS A 345 13.33 -1.20 -14.14
N HIS A 346 13.45 -1.02 -12.82
CA HIS A 346 14.51 -0.22 -12.17
C HIS A 346 15.92 -0.75 -12.39
N LEU A 347 16.10 -2.02 -12.74
CA LEU A 347 17.42 -2.57 -13.07
C LEU A 347 17.99 -2.01 -14.38
N PHE A 348 17.16 -1.36 -15.22
CA PHE A 348 17.51 -0.86 -16.55
C PHE A 348 17.54 0.67 -16.57
N THR A 349 18.59 1.24 -17.14
CA THR A 349 18.83 2.70 -17.21
C THR A 349 17.83 3.46 -18.06
N SER A 350 17.17 2.79 -19.01
CA SER A 350 16.06 3.36 -19.77
C SER A 350 15.04 2.27 -20.07
N TRP A 351 13.85 2.41 -19.49
CA TRP A 351 12.71 1.53 -19.70
C TRP A 351 11.56 2.32 -20.31
N ARG A 352 11.07 1.89 -21.48
CA ARG A 352 9.93 2.50 -22.17
C ARG A 352 8.84 1.46 -22.34
N ASP A 353 7.64 1.80 -21.89
CA ASP A 353 6.47 0.99 -22.20
C ASP A 353 5.97 1.36 -23.61
N LYS A 354 5.55 0.37 -24.41
CA LYS A 354 5.06 0.57 -25.80
C LYS A 354 3.96 1.64 -25.82
N GLY A 355 4.23 2.78 -26.45
CA GLY A 355 3.33 3.94 -26.52
C GLY A 355 3.81 5.19 -25.76
N GLN A 356 4.99 5.17 -25.13
CA GLN A 356 5.67 6.36 -24.61
C GLN A 356 6.63 6.95 -25.65
N THR A 357 6.38 8.18 -26.12
CA THR A 357 7.28 8.94 -27.00
C THR A 357 8.27 9.77 -26.18
N GLN A 358 9.55 9.75 -26.55
CA GLN A 358 10.59 10.65 -26.00
C GLN A 358 10.57 11.99 -26.75
N GLY A 359 10.32 13.08 -26.04
CA GLY A 359 10.69 14.44 -26.46
C GLY A 359 11.94 14.89 -25.71
N LEU A 360 12.80 15.67 -26.36
CA LEU A 360 13.96 16.29 -25.72
C LEU A 360 13.51 17.17 -24.55
N GLY A 361 14.04 16.93 -23.36
CA GLY A 361 13.87 17.79 -22.18
C GLY A 361 12.45 17.87 -21.60
N SER A 362 11.56 16.95 -21.96
CA SER A 362 10.19 17.00 -21.48
C SER A 362 9.47 15.66 -21.51
N THR A 363 9.24 15.08 -20.34
CA THR A 363 8.14 14.13 -20.15
C THR A 363 6.83 14.92 -20.03
N TYR A 364 6.39 15.49 -21.15
CA TYR A 364 4.98 15.89 -21.31
C TYR A 364 4.16 14.64 -21.64
N SER A 365 3.36 14.22 -20.66
CA SER A 365 1.93 14.06 -20.92
C SER A 365 1.20 15.09 -20.06
N VAL A 366 1.50 16.38 -20.25
CA VAL A 366 0.53 17.39 -19.80
C VAL A 366 -0.60 17.23 -20.79
N GLY A 367 -1.69 16.60 -20.33
CA GLY A 367 -2.89 16.27 -21.09
C GLY A 367 -3.51 17.51 -21.74
N LYS A 368 -4.79 17.52 -22.07
CA LYS A 368 -5.47 18.83 -22.17
C LYS A 368 -5.03 19.65 -20.94
N ILE A 369 -4.68 20.93 -21.10
CA ILE A 369 -5.00 21.82 -19.98
C ILE A 369 -6.49 21.64 -19.92
N ALA A 370 -6.96 20.83 -18.97
CA ALA A 370 -8.36 20.56 -18.88
C ALA A 370 -9.00 21.95 -18.93
N LYS A 371 -10.08 22.08 -19.69
CA LYS A 371 -11.17 22.85 -19.14
C LYS A 371 -11.38 22.21 -17.77
N VAL A 372 -10.68 22.73 -16.77
CA VAL A 372 -11.05 22.54 -15.38
C VAL A 372 -12.36 23.26 -15.43
N ASP A 373 -13.44 22.52 -15.68
CA ASP A 373 -14.77 23.05 -15.44
C ASP A 373 -14.64 23.70 -14.07
N GLN A 374 -14.99 24.98 -14.00
CA GLN A 374 -15.13 25.67 -12.74
C GLN A 374 -16.30 25.00 -12.01
N VAL A 375 -16.10 23.76 -11.58
CA VAL A 375 -16.70 23.30 -10.35
C VAL A 375 -16.02 24.21 -9.34
N LYS A 376 -16.74 25.24 -8.89
CA LYS A 376 -16.35 25.97 -7.69
C LYS A 376 -16.10 24.87 -6.66
N PHE A 377 -14.83 24.61 -6.37
CA PHE A 377 -14.46 23.57 -5.44
C PHE A 377 -15.01 24.03 -4.09
N ASP A 378 -16.02 23.33 -3.60
CA ASP A 378 -16.46 23.57 -2.25
C ASP A 378 -15.34 23.07 -1.34
N VAL A 379 -14.72 23.97 -0.58
CA VAL A 379 -13.70 23.63 0.42
C VAL A 379 -14.23 22.56 1.37
N MET A 380 -15.54 22.55 1.63
CA MET A 380 -16.19 21.50 2.39
C MET A 380 -16.18 20.15 1.66
N GLU A 381 -16.30 20.11 0.33
CA GLU A 381 -16.23 18.87 -0.45
C GLU A 381 -14.80 18.31 -0.52
N LEU A 382 -13.77 19.17 -0.67
CA LEU A 382 -12.36 18.73 -0.64
C LEU A 382 -11.99 18.10 0.70
N HIS A 383 -12.38 18.73 1.82
CA HIS A 383 -12.15 18.16 3.15
C HIS A 383 -13.01 16.93 3.43
N ALA A 384 -14.20 16.82 2.82
CA ALA A 384 -15.05 15.65 2.93
C ALA A 384 -14.64 14.49 2.01
N ARG A 385 -13.79 14.73 1.00
CA ARG A 385 -13.36 13.78 -0.02
C ARG A 385 -11.85 13.93 -0.31
N PRO A 386 -10.98 13.51 0.63
CA PRO A 386 -9.54 13.69 0.50
C PRO A 386 -8.96 13.03 -0.76
N GLU A 387 -9.59 11.99 -1.32
CA GLU A 387 -9.17 11.37 -2.58
C GLU A 387 -9.21 12.36 -3.76
N LEU A 388 -10.17 13.29 -3.76
CA LEU A 388 -10.22 14.36 -4.77
C LEU A 388 -9.11 15.38 -4.56
N ALA A 389 -8.81 15.74 -3.31
CA ALA A 389 -7.71 16.64 -2.99
C ALA A 389 -6.36 16.07 -3.48
N ALA A 390 -6.10 14.78 -3.23
CA ALA A 390 -4.94 14.05 -3.71
C ALA A 390 -4.84 14.00 -5.25
N GLN A 391 -5.94 13.65 -5.93
CA GLN A 391 -5.96 13.61 -7.40
C GLN A 391 -5.78 14.99 -8.05
N GLN A 392 -6.35 16.03 -7.44
CA GLN A 392 -6.28 17.40 -7.96
C GLN A 392 -5.01 18.15 -7.53
N ARG A 393 -4.33 17.67 -6.49
CA ARG A 393 -3.16 18.29 -5.83
C ARG A 393 -3.46 19.67 -5.27
N MET A 394 -4.61 19.76 -4.61
CA MET A 394 -5.14 20.98 -4.00
C MET A 394 -5.54 20.64 -2.57
N VAL A 395 -4.96 21.33 -1.58
CA VAL A 395 -5.32 21.14 -0.17
C VAL A 395 -6.61 21.89 0.20
N ASP A 396 -6.88 22.99 -0.49
CA ASP A 396 -8.07 23.84 -0.37
C ASP A 396 -8.31 24.60 -1.70
N ASP A 397 -9.04 25.72 -1.67
CA ASP A 397 -9.31 26.60 -2.81
C ASP A 397 -8.25 27.71 -3.01
N ALA A 398 -7.11 27.60 -2.33
CA ALA A 398 -6.01 28.56 -2.31
C ALA A 398 -6.43 29.97 -1.81
N SER A 399 -7.45 30.11 -0.96
CA SER A 399 -7.92 31.41 -0.45
C SER A 399 -7.27 31.86 0.87
N GLY A 400 -6.36 31.06 1.41
CA GLY A 400 -5.67 31.30 2.68
C GLY A 400 -4.64 32.42 2.65
N ASP A 401 -4.04 32.69 3.82
CA ASP A 401 -3.09 33.77 4.00
C ASP A 401 -1.69 33.36 3.54
N VAL A 402 -1.02 34.25 2.79
CA VAL A 402 0.33 34.03 2.27
C VAL A 402 1.31 35.00 2.94
N LYS A 403 2.48 34.51 3.36
CA LYS A 403 3.65 35.31 3.73
C LYS A 403 4.87 34.84 2.96
N VAL A 404 5.63 35.78 2.39
CA VAL A 404 6.81 35.49 1.57
C VAL A 404 8.05 36.14 2.16
N TRP A 405 9.10 35.35 2.32
CA TRP A 405 10.46 35.80 2.61
C TRP A 405 11.39 35.42 1.47
N ARG A 406 12.41 36.24 1.25
CA ARG A 406 13.59 35.92 0.44
C ARG A 406 14.77 35.68 1.36
N ILE A 407 15.67 34.78 0.96
CA ILE A 407 16.95 34.60 1.62
C ILE A 407 17.90 35.70 1.17
N GLU A 408 18.43 36.47 2.13
CA GLU A 408 19.41 37.51 1.88
C GLU A 408 20.52 37.42 2.93
N ASN A 409 21.76 37.21 2.47
CA ASN A 409 22.92 37.05 3.37
C ASN A 409 22.68 36.00 4.46
N VAL A 410 22.07 34.86 4.08
CA VAL A 410 21.73 33.72 4.97
C VAL A 410 20.56 34.00 5.95
N GLU A 411 19.96 35.19 5.91
CA GLU A 411 18.86 35.61 6.78
C GLU A 411 17.52 35.74 6.02
N LEU A 412 16.42 35.80 6.77
CA LEU A 412 15.07 36.03 6.22
C LEU A 412 14.79 37.52 6.03
N ALA A 413 14.59 37.92 4.77
CA ALA A 413 14.11 39.23 4.40
C ALA A 413 12.65 39.15 3.93
N GLU A 414 11.74 39.91 4.56
CA GLU A 414 10.32 39.93 4.16
C GLU A 414 10.15 40.58 2.78
N VAL A 415 9.41 39.91 1.90
CA VAL A 415 9.11 40.44 0.56
C VAL A 415 7.91 41.39 0.65
N ASN A 416 7.92 42.45 -0.14
CA ASN A 416 6.80 43.38 -0.20
C ASN A 416 5.53 42.66 -0.73
N PRO A 417 4.38 42.73 -0.04
CA PRO A 417 3.13 42.14 -0.51
C PRO A 417 2.73 42.52 -1.93
N SER A 418 3.09 43.72 -2.42
CA SER A 418 2.79 44.14 -3.80
C SER A 418 3.53 43.34 -4.87
N THR A 419 4.61 42.65 -4.50
CA THR A 419 5.42 41.81 -5.40
C THR A 419 5.23 40.32 -5.14
N TYR A 420 4.23 39.94 -4.33
CA TYR A 420 3.89 38.52 -4.16
C TYR A 420 3.51 37.90 -5.51
N GLY A 421 4.05 36.72 -5.76
CA GLY A 421 3.95 36.07 -7.07
C GLY A 421 5.10 36.39 -8.02
N GLN A 422 6.06 37.25 -7.66
CA GLN A 422 7.25 37.51 -8.47
C GLN A 422 8.48 36.81 -7.88
N PHE A 423 9.01 35.82 -8.59
CA PHE A 423 10.16 35.02 -8.16
C PHE A 423 11.31 35.18 -9.15
N TYR A 424 12.53 35.30 -8.63
CA TYR A 424 13.74 35.49 -9.43
C TYR A 424 14.63 34.26 -9.36
N GLY A 425 15.09 33.78 -10.51
CA GLY A 425 15.92 32.58 -10.62
C GLY A 425 17.27 32.66 -9.89
N GLY A 426 17.73 33.85 -9.51
CA GLY A 426 18.95 34.05 -8.71
C GLY A 426 18.75 34.06 -7.19
N ASP A 427 17.53 33.88 -6.68
CA ASP A 427 17.23 33.93 -5.24
C ASP A 427 16.57 32.63 -4.75
N CYS A 428 16.54 32.44 -3.42
CA CYS A 428 15.70 31.47 -2.74
C CYS A 428 14.60 32.16 -1.92
N TYR A 429 13.40 31.56 -1.87
CA TYR A 429 12.24 32.10 -1.16
C TYR A 429 11.61 31.07 -0.24
N LEU A 430 11.11 31.55 0.91
CA LEU A 430 10.21 30.80 1.78
C LEU A 430 8.81 31.40 1.68
N VAL A 431 7.81 30.57 1.37
CA VAL A 431 6.41 30.98 1.28
C VAL A 431 5.60 30.18 2.30
N LEU A 432 5.13 30.84 3.35
CA LEU A 432 4.22 30.24 4.33
C LEU A 432 2.78 30.53 3.91
N TYR A 433 2.03 29.48 3.65
CA TYR A 433 0.60 29.49 3.39
C TYR A 433 -0.15 28.99 4.62
N THR A 434 -1.16 29.74 5.06
CA THR A 434 -2.00 29.39 6.21
C THR A 434 -3.45 29.22 5.76
N TYR A 435 -4.03 28.06 6.01
CA TYR A 435 -5.41 27.75 5.65
C TYR A 435 -6.17 27.13 6.83
N GLN A 436 -7.50 27.07 6.73
CA GLN A 436 -8.34 26.45 7.75
C GLN A 436 -8.84 25.09 7.30
N MET A 437 -8.66 24.09 8.16
CA MET A 437 -9.23 22.76 8.00
C MET A 437 -9.89 22.36 9.31
N SER A 438 -11.19 22.03 9.28
CA SER A 438 -11.96 21.61 10.46
C SER A 438 -11.83 22.55 11.68
N ASN A 439 -11.88 23.87 11.43
CA ASN A 439 -11.68 24.95 12.42
C ASN A 439 -10.28 24.99 13.08
N GLN A 440 -9.29 24.30 12.53
CA GLN A 440 -7.89 24.40 12.94
C GLN A 440 -7.07 25.07 11.84
N GLN A 441 -6.09 25.89 12.24
CA GLN A 441 -5.12 26.45 11.30
C GLN A 441 -4.13 25.37 10.88
N GLN A 442 -3.91 25.26 9.58
CA GLN A 442 -2.94 24.38 8.96
C GLN A 442 -1.96 25.22 8.14
N TYR A 443 -0.74 24.71 7.98
CA TYR A 443 0.36 25.47 7.39
C TYR A 443 1.07 24.67 6.30
N ILE A 444 1.41 25.31 5.19
CA ILE A 444 2.34 24.79 4.19
C ILE A 444 3.49 25.79 4.06
N LEU A 445 4.72 25.29 4.15
CA LEU A 445 5.93 26.06 3.95
C LEU A 445 6.61 25.63 2.65
N TYR A 446 6.47 26.43 1.60
CA TYR A 446 7.19 26.22 0.35
C TYR A 446 8.60 26.80 0.42
N MET A 447 9.59 26.02 0.01
CA MET A 447 10.98 26.42 -0.18
C MET A 447 11.25 26.49 -1.67
N TRP A 448 11.03 27.67 -2.27
CA TRP A 448 11.26 27.88 -3.69
C TRP A 448 12.73 28.20 -3.96
N GLN A 449 13.38 27.43 -4.83
CA GLN A 449 14.80 27.52 -5.14
C GLN A 449 15.00 27.90 -6.60
N GLY A 450 15.59 29.08 -6.81
CA GLY A 450 15.97 29.56 -8.14
C GLY A 450 17.11 28.74 -8.75
N ARG A 451 17.07 28.55 -10.08
CA ARG A 451 18.08 27.76 -10.81
C ARG A 451 19.50 28.33 -10.69
N HIS A 452 19.61 29.65 -10.52
CA HIS A 452 20.88 30.39 -10.43
C HIS A 452 21.15 30.91 -9.02
N ALA A 453 20.37 30.49 -8.01
CA ALA A 453 20.63 30.80 -6.62
C ALA A 453 21.95 30.16 -6.17
N THR A 454 22.67 30.83 -5.28
CA THR A 454 23.97 30.34 -4.83
C THR A 454 23.81 29.18 -3.83
N THR A 455 24.80 28.29 -3.76
CA THR A 455 24.75 27.11 -2.89
C THR A 455 24.57 27.47 -1.40
N ASP A 456 25.16 28.58 -0.97
CA ASP A 456 25.00 29.11 0.39
C ASP A 456 23.57 29.57 0.65
N GLU A 457 22.91 30.23 -0.30
CA GLU A 457 21.49 30.61 -0.18
C GLU A 457 20.55 29.41 -0.20
N ILE A 458 20.81 28.42 -1.06
CA ILE A 458 20.06 27.17 -1.08
C ILE A 458 20.17 26.47 0.27
N THR A 459 21.38 26.39 0.83
CA THR A 459 21.62 25.79 2.15
C THR A 459 20.93 26.60 3.26
N ALA A 460 21.04 27.93 3.21
CA ALA A 460 20.38 28.84 4.13
C ALA A 460 18.86 28.72 4.08
N SER A 461 18.27 28.54 2.88
CA SER A 461 16.82 28.37 2.72
C SER A 461 16.30 27.16 3.49
N ALA A 462 17.02 26.03 3.45
CA ALA A 462 16.67 24.83 4.19
C ALA A 462 16.83 25.04 5.71
N PHE A 463 17.91 25.71 6.14
CA PHE A 463 18.12 26.04 7.55
C PHE A 463 17.02 26.96 8.10
N GLN A 464 16.68 28.02 7.36
CA GLN A 464 15.63 28.96 7.76
C GLN A 464 14.24 28.31 7.71
N ALA A 465 14.00 27.35 6.81
CA ALA A 465 12.78 26.57 6.81
C ALA A 465 12.59 25.78 8.11
N VAL A 466 13.67 25.18 8.66
CA VAL A 466 13.65 24.53 9.98
C VAL A 466 13.33 25.53 11.09
N ASN A 467 13.86 26.75 11.03
CA ASN A 467 13.57 27.79 12.03
C ASN A 467 12.08 28.20 12.00
N ILE A 468 11.50 28.38 10.81
CA ILE A 468 10.07 28.66 10.67
C ILE A 468 9.25 27.47 11.16
N ASP A 469 9.59 26.26 10.75
CA ASP A 469 8.92 25.04 11.17
C ASP A 469 8.89 24.89 12.70
N ASN A 470 10.03 25.09 13.38
CA ASN A 470 10.13 25.12 14.84
C ASN A 470 9.26 26.21 15.48
N LYS A 471 9.18 27.40 14.86
CA LYS A 471 8.32 28.50 15.34
C LYS A 471 6.82 28.13 15.33
N TYR A 472 6.42 27.23 14.44
CA TYR A 472 5.06 26.69 14.37
C TYR A 472 4.96 25.27 14.97
N ASN A 473 5.83 24.93 15.92
CA ASN A 473 5.84 23.63 16.63
C ASN A 473 5.90 22.41 15.70
N GLY A 474 6.56 22.56 14.55
CA GLY A 474 6.69 21.50 13.56
C GLY A 474 5.44 21.23 12.73
N ALA A 475 4.36 22.00 12.89
CA ALA A 475 3.10 21.83 12.15
C ALA A 475 3.18 22.05 10.62
N PRO A 476 4.05 22.92 10.07
CA PRO A 476 4.08 23.14 8.62
C PRO A 476 4.46 21.91 7.80
N VAL A 477 3.66 21.63 6.77
CA VAL A 477 4.05 20.72 5.68
C VAL A 477 5.10 21.42 4.83
N GLN A 478 6.29 20.84 4.71
CA GLN A 478 7.40 21.49 4.01
C GLN A 478 7.48 20.99 2.57
N VAL A 479 7.46 21.90 1.60
CA VAL A 479 7.46 21.56 0.17
C VAL A 479 8.67 22.17 -0.49
N ARG A 480 9.58 21.36 -1.02
CA ARG A 480 10.70 21.87 -1.83
C ARG A 480 10.23 22.08 -3.27
N VAL A 481 10.38 23.31 -3.75
CA VAL A 481 9.96 23.71 -5.09
C VAL A 481 11.18 24.18 -5.87
N ILE A 482 11.50 23.48 -6.96
CA ILE A 482 12.54 23.92 -7.88
C ILE A 482 11.91 24.79 -8.97
N MET A 483 12.60 25.85 -9.36
CA MET A 483 12.20 26.72 -10.47
C MET A 483 11.80 25.92 -11.72
N GLY A 484 10.55 26.11 -12.15
CA GLY A 484 9.94 25.42 -13.29
C GLY A 484 9.10 24.19 -12.92
N LYS A 485 9.22 23.70 -11.68
CA LYS A 485 8.52 22.53 -11.12
C LYS A 485 7.50 22.91 -10.05
N GLU A 486 6.92 24.09 -10.16
CA GLU A 486 5.93 24.59 -9.20
C GLU A 486 4.68 23.69 -9.16
N PRO A 487 4.30 23.14 -7.98
CA PRO A 487 3.11 22.31 -7.84
C PRO A 487 1.84 23.13 -8.02
N ARG A 488 0.73 22.46 -8.37
CA ARG A 488 -0.55 23.10 -8.71
C ARG A 488 -1.04 24.09 -7.65
N HIS A 489 -1.02 23.68 -6.38
CA HIS A 489 -1.42 24.55 -5.28
C HIS A 489 -0.55 25.83 -5.18
N PHE A 490 0.76 25.73 -5.43
CA PHE A 490 1.66 26.89 -5.44
C PHE A 490 1.34 27.87 -6.58
N LEU A 491 0.85 27.39 -7.72
CA LEU A 491 0.35 28.29 -8.79
C LEU A 491 -0.91 29.02 -8.33
N ALA A 492 -1.83 28.27 -7.70
CA ALA A 492 -3.15 28.75 -7.32
C ALA A 492 -3.15 29.85 -6.25
N ILE A 493 -2.22 29.81 -5.29
CA ILE A 493 -2.12 30.83 -4.23
C ILE A 493 -1.83 32.24 -4.76
N PHE A 494 -1.30 32.37 -5.98
CA PHE A 494 -1.02 33.66 -6.61
C PHE A 494 -2.11 34.11 -7.60
N LYS A 495 -3.23 33.39 -7.71
CA LYS A 495 -4.42 33.79 -8.47
C LYS A 495 -4.10 34.30 -9.88
N GLY A 496 -3.29 33.53 -10.59
CA GLY A 496 -2.90 33.77 -11.97
C GLY A 496 -1.93 34.92 -12.14
N LYS A 497 -1.19 35.32 -11.09
CA LYS A 497 -0.18 36.40 -11.12
C LYS A 497 1.24 35.89 -10.87
N LEU A 498 1.47 34.58 -10.97
CA LEU A 498 2.79 34.00 -10.78
C LEU A 498 3.70 34.33 -11.98
N VAL A 499 4.78 35.07 -11.71
CA VAL A 499 5.84 35.44 -12.64
C VAL A 499 7.16 34.87 -12.13
N ILE A 500 7.86 34.14 -12.98
CA ILE A 500 9.18 33.58 -12.71
C ILE A 500 10.18 34.20 -13.69
N PHE A 501 11.13 34.95 -13.17
CA PHE A 501 12.23 35.52 -13.94
C PHE A 501 13.38 34.52 -14.05
N GLU A 502 14.00 34.42 -15.24
CA GLU A 502 15.02 33.40 -15.50
C GLU A 502 16.26 33.64 -14.65
N GLY A 503 16.58 34.90 -14.33
CA GLY A 503 17.69 35.26 -13.45
C GLY A 503 17.43 36.57 -12.70
N GLY A 504 18.50 37.23 -12.30
CA GLY A 504 18.44 38.45 -11.49
C GLY A 504 18.03 38.17 -10.05
N THR A 505 17.73 39.25 -9.32
CA THR A 505 17.34 39.22 -7.92
C THR A 505 16.21 40.21 -7.65
N GLY A 506 15.32 39.87 -6.72
CA GLY A 506 14.29 40.78 -6.23
C GLY A 506 14.75 41.73 -5.11
N ARG A 507 16.05 41.71 -4.75
CA ARG A 507 16.61 42.48 -3.64
C ARG A 507 16.39 44.00 -3.80
N PRO A 508 15.96 44.73 -2.76
CA PRO A 508 15.72 46.16 -2.88
C PRO A 508 17.01 46.90 -3.24
N GLY A 509 16.93 47.82 -4.20
CA GLY A 509 18.07 48.65 -4.61
C GLY A 509 19.08 47.97 -5.54
N VAL A 510 18.93 46.68 -5.86
CA VAL A 510 19.73 46.02 -6.89
C VAL A 510 19.08 46.24 -8.25
N VAL A 511 19.78 46.93 -9.15
CA VAL A 511 19.34 47.08 -10.54
C VAL A 511 19.74 45.81 -11.29
N ASN A 512 18.76 44.98 -11.63
CA ASN A 512 18.98 43.88 -12.55
C ASN A 512 19.43 44.45 -13.91
N PRO A 513 20.44 43.88 -14.57
CA PRO A 513 20.89 44.36 -15.86
C PRO A 513 19.71 44.45 -16.84
N ASP A 514 19.46 45.63 -17.41
CA ASP A 514 18.42 45.81 -18.42
C ASP A 514 18.90 45.19 -19.74
N GLY A 515 18.63 43.91 -19.89
CA GLY A 515 19.04 43.12 -21.04
C GLY A 515 18.02 43.19 -22.16
N GLY A 516 18.03 44.28 -22.94
CA GLY A 516 17.32 44.38 -24.23
C GLY A 516 15.92 43.73 -24.27
N ALA A 517 15.68 42.85 -25.23
CA ALA A 517 14.41 42.16 -25.37
C ALA A 517 14.25 41.03 -24.32
N ARG A 518 13.10 40.99 -23.64
CA ARG A 518 12.72 39.97 -22.66
C ARG A 518 11.49 39.20 -23.15
N LEU A 519 11.55 37.88 -23.09
CA LEU A 519 10.49 37.00 -23.59
C LEU A 519 9.91 36.19 -22.44
N PHE A 520 8.59 36.20 -22.29
CA PHE A 520 7.87 35.43 -21.27
C PHE A 520 6.93 34.44 -21.94
N GLN A 521 7.07 33.17 -21.59
CA GLN A 521 6.09 32.13 -21.94
C GLN A 521 4.97 32.14 -20.91
N VAL A 522 3.73 32.36 -21.34
CA VAL A 522 2.55 32.30 -20.49
C VAL A 522 1.81 30.99 -20.74
N ARG A 523 1.59 30.23 -19.68
CA ARG A 523 0.85 28.96 -19.71
C ARG A 523 -0.21 28.95 -18.63
N GLY A 524 -1.38 28.40 -18.97
CA GLY A 524 -2.52 28.25 -18.07
C GLY A 524 -3.80 28.78 -18.69
N THR A 525 -4.93 28.26 -18.22
CA THR A 525 -6.27 28.55 -18.73
C THR A 525 -7.15 29.28 -17.72
N ASN A 526 -6.71 29.41 -16.47
CA ASN A 526 -7.44 30.10 -15.42
C ASN A 526 -6.50 30.61 -14.31
N GLU A 527 -7.05 31.34 -13.34
CA GLU A 527 -6.29 31.91 -12.22
C GLU A 527 -5.60 30.85 -11.33
N MET A 528 -6.04 29.59 -11.37
CA MET A 528 -5.49 28.54 -10.50
C MET A 528 -4.25 27.87 -11.09
N ASN A 529 -4.02 28.00 -12.40
CA ASN A 529 -2.92 27.30 -13.09
C ASN A 529 -2.05 28.19 -13.98
N THR A 530 -2.33 29.50 -14.04
CA THR A 530 -1.60 30.42 -14.91
C THR A 530 -0.28 30.86 -14.29
N LYS A 531 0.80 30.75 -15.07
CA LYS A 531 2.11 31.32 -14.76
C LYS A 531 2.77 31.90 -16.01
N ALA A 532 3.62 32.90 -15.80
CA ALA A 532 4.56 33.39 -16.80
C ALA A 532 5.99 33.03 -16.39
N THR A 533 6.74 32.44 -17.31
CA THR A 533 8.15 32.12 -17.11
C THR A 533 8.98 32.87 -18.14
N GLU A 534 9.95 33.65 -17.69
CA GLU A 534 10.91 34.28 -18.57
C GLU A 534 11.78 33.20 -19.22
N VAL A 535 11.99 33.35 -20.53
CA VAL A 535 12.80 32.46 -21.35
C VAL A 535 13.78 33.30 -22.16
N PRO A 536 14.87 32.70 -22.69
CA PRO A 536 15.78 33.43 -23.56
C PRO A 536 15.02 34.06 -24.73
N ALA A 537 15.24 35.35 -24.99
CA ALA A 537 14.60 36.09 -26.10
C ALA A 537 15.19 35.69 -27.45
N ARG A 538 14.87 34.46 -27.87
CA ARG A 538 15.30 33.84 -29.12
C ARG A 538 14.11 33.15 -29.78
N ALA A 539 14.05 33.15 -31.11
CA ALA A 539 12.96 32.50 -31.83
C ALA A 539 12.78 31.01 -31.46
N SER A 540 13.89 30.31 -31.17
CA SER A 540 13.86 28.90 -30.74
C SER A 540 13.15 28.64 -29.39
N SER A 541 12.92 29.69 -28.58
CA SER A 541 12.20 29.59 -27.31
C SER A 541 10.68 29.64 -27.49
N LEU A 542 10.18 29.99 -28.68
CA LEU A 542 8.75 30.00 -28.97
C LEU A 542 8.17 28.58 -29.00
N ASN A 543 6.85 28.49 -28.88
CA ASN A 543 6.11 27.25 -29.00
C ASN A 543 4.72 27.53 -29.57
N THR A 544 4.32 26.84 -30.64
CA THR A 544 3.00 27.01 -31.28
C THR A 544 1.83 26.82 -30.31
N ASN A 545 2.02 26.07 -29.23
CA ASN A 545 0.96 25.71 -28.30
C ASN A 545 0.70 26.76 -27.22
N ASP A 546 1.55 27.77 -27.07
CA ASP A 546 1.51 28.69 -25.93
C ASP A 546 1.33 30.16 -26.35
N VAL A 547 1.15 31.02 -25.35
CA VAL A 547 1.12 32.48 -25.50
C VAL A 547 2.44 33.06 -25.02
N PHE A 548 2.97 34.05 -25.72
CA PHE A 548 4.23 34.71 -25.33
C PHE A 548 4.09 36.22 -25.25
N LEU A 549 4.75 36.82 -24.27
CA LEU A 549 4.95 38.26 -24.18
C LEU A 549 6.40 38.60 -24.49
N LEU A 550 6.65 39.34 -25.56
CA LEU A 550 7.96 39.90 -25.89
C LEU A 550 7.97 41.38 -25.53
N LYS A 551 8.77 41.76 -24.54
CA LYS A 551 8.95 43.15 -24.11
C LYS A 551 10.30 43.67 -24.61
N THR A 552 10.31 44.81 -25.26
CA THR A 552 11.50 45.59 -25.60
C THR A 552 11.41 46.98 -24.97
N ASP A 553 12.42 47.82 -25.19
CA ASP A 553 12.43 49.20 -24.68
C ASP A 553 11.29 50.05 -25.25
N HIS A 554 10.81 49.73 -26.45
CA HIS A 554 9.87 50.56 -27.20
C HIS A 554 8.57 49.86 -27.56
N MET A 555 8.55 48.53 -27.60
CA MET A 555 7.40 47.75 -28.04
C MET A 555 7.13 46.55 -27.13
N CYS A 556 5.86 46.20 -27.00
CA CYS A 556 5.45 44.99 -26.31
C CYS A 556 4.56 44.18 -27.26
N PHE A 557 4.99 42.95 -27.59
CA PHE A 557 4.23 42.05 -28.45
C PHE A 557 3.60 40.94 -27.62
N LEU A 558 2.31 40.69 -27.83
CA LEU A 558 1.60 39.54 -27.29
C LEU A 558 1.37 38.54 -28.42
N TRP A 559 2.24 37.54 -28.50
CA TRP A 559 2.26 36.54 -29.55
C TRP A 559 1.38 35.33 -29.20
N TYR A 560 0.47 34.96 -30.11
CA TYR A 560 -0.44 33.83 -29.97
C TYR A 560 -0.07 32.71 -30.93
N GLY A 561 0.41 31.60 -30.38
CA GLY A 561 0.64 30.38 -31.13
C GLY A 561 -0.65 29.81 -31.72
N LYS A 562 -0.57 29.08 -32.84
CA LYS A 562 -1.73 28.46 -33.49
C LYS A 562 -2.43 27.42 -32.62
N GLY A 563 -1.67 26.74 -31.76
CA GLY A 563 -2.15 25.71 -30.84
C GLY A 563 -2.71 26.23 -29.51
N CYS A 564 -2.54 27.52 -29.18
CA CYS A 564 -3.07 28.06 -27.91
C CYS A 564 -4.61 28.17 -27.92
N SER A 565 -5.20 27.85 -26.77
CA SER A 565 -6.64 27.93 -26.53
C SER A 565 -7.14 29.36 -26.32
N GLY A 566 -8.45 29.57 -26.42
CA GLY A 566 -9.07 30.87 -26.12
C GLY A 566 -8.82 31.32 -24.67
N ASP A 567 -8.90 30.38 -23.73
CA ASP A 567 -8.68 30.64 -22.30
C ASP A 567 -7.22 31.06 -22.02
N GLU A 568 -6.24 30.42 -22.67
CA GLU A 568 -4.82 30.83 -22.58
C GLU A 568 -4.60 32.25 -23.11
N ARG A 569 -5.32 32.68 -24.15
CA ARG A 569 -5.21 34.06 -24.67
C ARG A 569 -5.76 35.09 -23.69
N VAL A 570 -6.85 34.76 -23.00
CA VAL A 570 -7.44 35.62 -21.96
C VAL A 570 -6.47 35.76 -20.80
N MET A 571 -5.94 34.64 -20.30
CA MET A 571 -4.94 34.65 -19.22
C MET A 571 -3.62 35.31 -19.65
N GLY A 572 -3.18 35.08 -20.87
CA GLY A 572 -2.01 35.73 -21.47
C GLY A 572 -2.13 37.24 -21.53
N ARG A 573 -3.32 37.76 -21.84
CA ARG A 573 -3.61 39.20 -21.79
C ARG A 573 -3.56 39.73 -20.36
N ALA A 574 -4.24 39.08 -19.42
CA ALA A 574 -4.22 39.48 -18.01
C ALA A 574 -2.80 39.50 -17.44
N MET A 575 -1.99 38.48 -17.74
CA MET A 575 -0.59 38.42 -17.33
C MET A 575 0.28 39.48 -18.01
N SER A 576 -0.02 39.85 -19.26
CA SER A 576 0.72 40.92 -19.94
C SER A 576 0.56 42.27 -19.24
N ASP A 577 -0.58 42.53 -18.60
CA ASP A 577 -0.83 43.76 -17.84
C ASP A 577 -0.07 43.79 -16.51
N VAL A 578 0.19 42.62 -15.91
CA VAL A 578 1.06 42.48 -14.73
C VAL A 578 2.53 42.71 -15.11
N LEU A 579 2.96 42.18 -16.26
CA LEU A 579 4.36 42.22 -16.71
C LEU A 579 4.78 43.56 -17.34
N SER A 580 3.86 44.27 -17.97
CA SER A 580 4.16 45.53 -18.66
C SER A 580 2.97 46.48 -18.68
N LYS A 581 3.23 47.77 -18.45
CA LYS A 581 2.24 48.84 -18.62
C LYS A 581 2.18 49.39 -20.05
N GLN A 582 3.10 48.99 -20.92
CA GLN A 582 3.10 49.42 -22.33
C GLN A 582 1.90 48.83 -23.08
N ASP A 583 1.50 49.48 -24.17
CA ASP A 583 0.51 48.93 -25.09
C ASP A 583 1.05 47.67 -25.76
N LYS A 584 0.19 46.65 -25.88
CA LYS A 584 0.56 45.34 -26.41
C LYS A 584 0.03 45.17 -27.83
N GLN A 585 0.93 45.01 -28.79
CA GLN A 585 0.56 44.61 -30.13
C GLN A 585 0.31 43.10 -30.14
N VAL A 586 -0.94 42.70 -30.40
CA VAL A 586 -1.28 41.27 -30.57
C VAL A 586 -0.76 40.78 -31.91
N VAL A 587 -0.04 39.66 -31.89
CA VAL A 587 0.58 39.05 -33.07
C VAL A 587 0.14 37.60 -33.15
N MET A 588 -0.46 37.20 -34.28
CA MET A 588 -0.80 35.79 -34.52
C MET A 588 0.40 35.07 -35.12
N GLU A 589 0.61 33.81 -34.75
CA GLU A 589 1.66 32.98 -35.36
C GLU A 589 1.52 32.93 -36.89
N GLY A 590 2.61 33.24 -37.59
CA GLY A 590 2.69 33.38 -39.04
C GLY A 590 2.38 34.78 -39.57
N GLN A 591 2.01 35.74 -38.70
CA GLN A 591 1.76 37.15 -39.03
C GLN A 591 2.70 38.09 -38.26
N GLU A 592 3.88 37.61 -37.89
CA GLU A 592 4.82 38.38 -37.09
C GLU A 592 5.52 39.48 -37.90
N PRO A 593 5.56 40.73 -37.41
CA PRO A 593 6.25 41.83 -38.07
C PRO A 593 7.78 41.65 -38.04
N ALA A 594 8.51 42.42 -38.86
CA ALA A 594 9.97 42.29 -38.96
C ALA A 594 10.67 42.63 -37.63
N GLU A 595 10.16 43.65 -36.93
CA GLU A 595 10.64 44.14 -35.64
C GLU A 595 10.55 43.05 -34.56
N PHE A 596 9.50 42.22 -34.60
CA PHE A 596 9.37 41.08 -33.69
C PHE A 596 10.53 40.09 -33.89
N TRP A 597 10.83 39.73 -35.13
CA TRP A 597 11.92 38.80 -35.43
C TRP A 597 13.29 39.37 -35.09
N VAL A 598 13.50 40.66 -35.34
CA VAL A 598 14.74 41.35 -34.92
C VAL A 598 14.93 41.27 -33.40
N ALA A 599 13.86 41.52 -32.64
CA ALA A 599 13.90 41.48 -31.18
C ALA A 599 14.18 40.09 -30.60
N VAL A 600 13.86 39.00 -31.31
CA VAL A 600 14.20 37.62 -30.91
C VAL A 600 15.42 37.04 -31.63
N GLY A 601 16.27 37.90 -32.22
CA GLY A 601 17.54 37.47 -32.83
C GLY A 601 17.40 36.77 -34.19
N GLY A 602 16.30 36.98 -34.90
CA GLY A 602 16.00 36.43 -36.23
C GLY A 602 15.03 35.25 -36.20
N LYS A 603 14.60 34.81 -37.39
CA LYS A 603 13.73 33.62 -37.54
C LYS A 603 14.55 32.35 -37.33
N ALA A 604 14.03 31.44 -36.52
CA ALA A 604 14.57 30.09 -36.32
C ALA A 604 13.44 29.08 -36.12
N PRO A 605 13.68 27.77 -36.35
CA PRO A 605 12.71 26.73 -36.01
C PRO A 605 12.41 26.72 -34.50
N TYR A 606 11.16 26.40 -34.15
CA TYR A 606 10.69 26.28 -32.78
C TYR A 606 9.64 25.16 -32.66
N ALA A 607 9.28 24.80 -31.42
CA ALA A 607 8.41 23.66 -31.15
C ALA A 607 7.00 23.87 -31.75
N SER A 608 6.57 22.92 -32.59
CA SER A 608 5.30 23.00 -33.32
C SER A 608 4.45 21.71 -33.29
N ASP A 609 4.87 20.71 -32.52
CA ASP A 609 4.16 19.43 -32.43
C ASP A 609 2.79 19.59 -31.75
N LYS A 610 1.77 18.90 -32.29
CA LYS A 610 0.44 18.84 -31.67
C LYS A 610 0.49 18.02 -30.40
N ARG A 611 0.08 18.63 -29.29
CA ARG A 611 0.03 18.04 -27.96
C ARG A 611 -0.81 16.76 -27.93
N LEU A 612 -0.26 15.67 -27.39
CA LEU A 612 -0.99 14.43 -27.12
C LEU A 612 -1.92 14.64 -25.91
N GLN A 613 -3.23 14.55 -26.15
CA GLN A 613 -4.29 14.64 -25.16
C GLN A 613 -4.47 13.30 -24.42
N ARG A 614 -3.57 12.93 -23.49
CA ARG A 614 -3.88 11.88 -22.51
C ARG A 614 -4.40 12.50 -21.23
N GLU A 615 -5.59 12.07 -20.79
CA GLU A 615 -6.31 12.59 -19.62
C GLU A 615 -6.02 11.80 -18.33
N GLU A 616 -5.10 10.83 -18.31
CA GLU A 616 -4.85 10.00 -17.12
C GLU A 616 -3.35 9.86 -16.82
N PRO A 617 -2.91 10.06 -15.56
CA PRO A 617 -1.56 9.70 -15.16
C PRO A 617 -1.42 8.16 -15.24
N PRO A 618 -0.42 7.63 -15.95
CA PRO A 618 -0.26 6.18 -16.15
C PRO A 618 0.17 5.39 -14.89
N HIS A 619 0.27 6.04 -13.73
CA HIS A 619 1.08 5.56 -12.62
C HIS A 619 0.28 5.53 -11.32
N SER A 620 0.13 4.32 -10.76
CA SER A 620 -0.38 4.13 -9.41
C SER A 620 0.63 4.62 -8.37
N PRO A 621 0.18 5.19 -7.25
CA PRO A 621 1.07 5.59 -6.17
C PRO A 621 1.81 4.38 -5.58
N ARG A 622 3.05 4.59 -5.12
CA ARG A 622 3.90 3.55 -4.53
C ARG A 622 4.42 4.02 -3.19
N LEU A 623 4.26 3.20 -2.15
CA LEU A 623 4.76 3.48 -0.82
C LEU A 623 6.04 2.68 -0.58
N PHE A 624 7.03 3.30 0.04
CA PHE A 624 8.25 2.67 0.50
C PHE A 624 8.48 3.02 1.96
N GLU A 625 9.02 2.08 2.70
CA GLU A 625 9.54 2.28 4.04
C GLU A 625 11.05 2.56 3.96
N CYS A 626 11.50 3.63 4.60
CA CYS A 626 12.90 4.04 4.70
C CYS A 626 13.36 3.84 6.16
N SER A 627 14.08 2.75 6.42
CA SER A 627 14.42 2.34 7.79
C SER A 627 15.86 1.85 7.93
N ASN A 628 16.49 2.11 9.07
CA ASN A 628 17.82 1.57 9.42
C ASN A 628 17.78 0.51 10.53
N GLN A 629 16.60 0.02 10.92
CA GLN A 629 16.43 -0.87 12.07
C GLN A 629 17.20 -2.19 11.96
N ILE A 630 17.49 -2.66 10.74
CA ILE A 630 18.27 -3.88 10.44
C ILE A 630 19.79 -3.60 10.48
N GLY A 631 20.21 -2.47 11.08
CA GLY A 631 21.60 -2.03 11.18
C GLY A 631 22.13 -1.29 9.94
N GLN A 632 21.38 -1.26 8.83
CA GLN A 632 21.68 -0.49 7.63
C GLN A 632 20.41 0.17 7.10
N PHE A 633 20.52 1.42 6.61
CA PHE A 633 19.42 2.10 5.93
C PHE A 633 19.00 1.35 4.66
N ARG A 634 17.72 1.04 4.54
CA ARG A 634 17.11 0.40 3.37
C ARG A 634 15.78 1.04 3.03
N MET A 635 15.53 1.20 1.73
CA MET A 635 14.22 1.56 1.20
C MET A 635 13.52 0.29 0.70
N THR A 636 12.41 -0.09 1.34
CA THR A 636 11.66 -1.33 1.03
C THR A 636 10.26 -0.95 0.55
N GLU A 637 9.82 -1.44 -0.60
CA GLU A 637 8.46 -1.18 -1.10
C GLU A 637 7.38 -1.85 -0.24
N VAL A 638 6.29 -1.13 0.00
CA VAL A 638 5.10 -1.59 0.71
C VAL A 638 3.96 -1.75 -0.30
N ASP A 639 3.63 -3.00 -0.61
CA ASP A 639 2.52 -3.34 -1.49
C ASP A 639 1.15 -3.16 -0.78
N ASP A 640 0.12 -2.81 -1.56
CA ASP A 640 -1.27 -2.62 -1.13
C ASP A 640 -1.38 -1.87 0.21
N PHE A 641 -0.79 -0.68 0.22
CA PHE A 641 -0.58 0.08 1.44
C PHE A 641 -1.88 0.67 2.00
N ALA A 642 -1.95 0.72 3.32
CA ALA A 642 -2.99 1.39 4.09
C ALA A 642 -2.37 2.28 5.18
N GLN A 643 -3.17 3.10 5.86
CA GLN A 643 -2.69 3.95 6.95
C GLN A 643 -2.02 3.13 8.09
N SER A 644 -2.37 1.84 8.24
CA SER A 644 -1.70 0.93 9.18
C SER A 644 -0.26 0.59 8.85
N ASP A 645 0.16 0.82 7.62
CA ASP A 645 1.51 0.56 7.16
C ASP A 645 2.43 1.79 7.32
N LEU A 646 1.90 2.94 7.79
CA LEU A 646 2.71 4.09 8.19
C LEU A 646 3.34 3.82 9.57
N ASP A 647 4.65 3.59 9.57
CA ASP A 647 5.41 3.24 10.76
C ASP A 647 5.86 4.50 11.53
N GLU A 648 5.30 4.73 12.73
CA GLU A 648 5.66 5.87 13.59
C GLU A 648 7.16 5.94 13.95
N GLU A 649 7.92 4.86 13.80
CA GLU A 649 9.36 4.77 14.08
C GLU A 649 10.24 4.96 12.84
N ASP A 650 9.67 5.12 11.65
CA ASP A 650 10.43 5.25 10.40
C ASP A 650 9.96 6.42 9.53
N VAL A 651 10.64 6.60 8.41
CA VAL A 651 10.23 7.53 7.35
C VAL A 651 9.62 6.73 6.21
N MET A 652 8.49 7.19 5.67
CA MET A 652 7.81 6.56 4.55
C MET A 652 7.91 7.46 3.31
N LEU A 653 8.28 6.88 2.17
CA LEU A 653 8.32 7.57 0.88
C LEU A 653 7.12 7.16 0.03
N LEU A 654 6.23 8.09 -0.30
CA LEU A 654 5.09 7.87 -1.18
C LEU A 654 5.34 8.57 -2.53
N ASP A 655 5.61 7.80 -3.58
CA ASP A 655 5.77 8.29 -4.96
C ASP A 655 4.42 8.30 -5.67
N THR A 656 3.92 9.50 -6.01
CA THR A 656 2.66 9.71 -6.73
C THR A 656 2.89 10.13 -8.19
N TRP A 657 4.11 9.89 -8.68
CA TRP A 657 4.64 10.29 -9.99
C TRP A 657 4.93 11.78 -10.17
N GLU A 658 4.01 12.67 -9.82
CA GLU A 658 4.23 14.12 -9.97
C GLU A 658 4.89 14.75 -8.75
N GLU A 659 4.81 14.10 -7.60
CA GLU A 659 5.41 14.53 -6.35
C GLU A 659 5.76 13.30 -5.50
N ILE A 660 6.82 13.44 -4.70
CA ILE A 660 7.22 12.45 -3.69
C ILE A 660 6.88 13.02 -2.32
N PHE A 661 6.12 12.27 -1.52
CA PHE A 661 5.97 12.60 -0.10
C PHE A 661 6.98 11.81 0.73
N LEU A 662 7.60 12.48 1.70
CA LEU A 662 8.36 11.87 2.78
C LEU A 662 7.56 12.09 4.06
N TRP A 663 6.84 11.07 4.49
CA TRP A 663 6.11 11.06 5.74
C TRP A 663 7.05 10.65 6.89
N VAL A 664 7.20 11.49 7.91
CA VAL A 664 8.12 11.28 9.02
C VAL A 664 7.32 10.87 10.26
N GLY A 665 7.54 9.64 10.72
CA GLY A 665 6.96 9.13 11.96
C GLY A 665 7.43 9.92 13.18
N ASN A 666 6.58 10.03 14.20
CA ASN A 666 6.88 10.83 15.40
C ASN A 666 8.07 10.31 16.22
N SER A 667 8.46 9.05 16.04
CA SER A 667 9.60 8.40 16.67
C SER A 667 10.72 8.07 15.69
N ALA A 668 10.62 8.52 14.43
CA ALA A 668 11.64 8.31 13.41
C ALA A 668 12.96 8.98 13.79
N ASN A 669 14.08 8.32 13.49
CA ASN A 669 15.38 8.86 13.89
C ASN A 669 15.91 9.88 12.85
N GLN A 670 16.78 10.78 13.30
CA GLN A 670 17.33 11.85 12.44
C GLN A 670 18.16 11.29 11.27
N TYR A 671 18.81 10.15 11.47
CA TYR A 671 19.59 9.50 10.43
C TYR A 671 18.69 8.98 9.30
N GLU A 672 17.59 8.31 9.63
CA GLU A 672 16.58 7.87 8.65
C GLU A 672 15.96 9.05 7.90
N THR A 673 15.65 10.14 8.58
CA THR A 673 15.10 11.35 7.94
C THR A 673 16.06 11.92 6.89
N LYS A 674 17.35 12.00 7.22
CA LYS A 674 18.38 12.49 6.31
C LYS A 674 18.60 11.53 5.13
N GLU A 675 18.72 10.24 5.41
CA GLU A 675 18.98 9.24 4.37
C GLU A 675 17.76 8.99 3.47
N ALA A 676 16.53 9.12 3.99
CA ALA A 676 15.31 9.07 3.18
C ALA A 676 15.26 10.22 2.17
N TRP A 677 15.68 11.42 2.55
CA TRP A 677 15.80 12.55 1.63
C TRP A 677 16.82 12.31 0.51
N ASN A 678 18.02 11.82 0.86
CA ASN A 678 19.06 11.48 -0.12
C ASN A 678 18.57 10.36 -1.05
N SER A 679 17.90 9.35 -0.48
CA SER A 679 17.36 8.23 -1.22
C SER A 679 16.22 8.63 -2.16
N ALA A 680 15.39 9.61 -1.79
CA ALA A 680 14.36 10.15 -2.67
C ALA A 680 14.96 10.84 -3.92
N GLN A 681 16.03 11.62 -3.75
CA GLN A 681 16.73 12.23 -4.88
C GLN A 681 17.42 11.19 -5.76
N GLU A 682 18.09 10.22 -5.15
CA GLU A 682 18.74 9.14 -5.90
C GLU A 682 17.71 8.27 -6.62
N TYR A 683 16.57 8.00 -5.98
CA TYR A 683 15.42 7.31 -6.58
C TYR A 683 14.94 8.03 -7.84
N LEU A 684 14.77 9.36 -7.81
CA LEU A 684 14.42 10.15 -9.00
C LEU A 684 15.50 10.08 -10.08
N ARG A 685 16.79 10.27 -9.71
CA ARG A 685 17.93 10.29 -10.63
C ARG A 685 18.16 8.96 -11.35
N THR A 686 17.93 7.86 -10.65
CA THR A 686 18.13 6.48 -11.14
C THR A 686 16.85 5.83 -11.63
N HIS A 687 15.71 6.53 -11.59
CA HIS A 687 14.44 5.97 -11.99
C HIS A 687 14.50 5.53 -13.47
N PRO A 688 14.11 4.28 -13.80
CA PRO A 688 14.27 3.71 -15.14
C PRO A 688 13.47 4.42 -16.22
N ALA A 689 12.37 5.06 -15.82
CA ALA A 689 11.56 5.89 -16.70
C ALA A 689 12.15 7.29 -16.98
N GLY A 690 13.37 7.59 -16.47
CA GLY A 690 14.00 8.90 -16.61
C GLY A 690 13.20 9.99 -15.91
N ARG A 691 12.89 9.80 -14.63
CA ARG A 691 12.16 10.81 -13.83
C ARG A 691 13.00 12.08 -13.75
N ASP A 692 12.29 13.20 -13.63
CA ASP A 692 12.94 14.49 -13.47
C ASP A 692 13.53 14.59 -12.04
N PRO A 693 14.85 14.81 -11.88
CA PRO A 693 15.46 14.96 -10.56
C PRO A 693 14.90 16.13 -9.75
N ASP A 694 14.30 17.12 -10.42
CA ASP A 694 13.70 18.30 -9.80
C ASP A 694 12.22 18.10 -9.43
N THR A 695 11.71 16.86 -9.51
CA THR A 695 10.35 16.52 -9.05
C THR A 695 10.16 16.96 -7.59
N PRO A 696 9.07 17.66 -7.24
CA PRO A 696 8.84 18.15 -5.88
C PRO A 696 8.88 17.04 -4.83
N ILE A 697 9.59 17.31 -3.73
CA ILE A 697 9.62 16.46 -2.53
C ILE A 697 8.92 17.21 -1.40
N ILE A 698 7.91 16.57 -0.81
CA ILE A 698 7.02 17.10 0.23
C ILE A 698 7.27 16.35 1.53
N CYS A 699 7.78 17.03 2.55
CA CYS A 699 7.93 16.47 3.87
C CYS A 699 6.65 16.68 4.69
N VAL A 700 6.09 15.58 5.17
CA VAL A 700 4.86 15.52 5.99
C VAL A 700 5.24 14.88 7.31
N LYS A 701 4.71 15.39 8.43
CA LYS A 701 4.92 14.78 9.75
C LYS A 701 3.65 14.08 10.22
N GLN A 702 3.84 13.01 10.99
CA GLN A 702 2.73 12.30 11.62
C GLN A 702 1.79 13.27 12.37
N GLY A 703 0.49 13.19 12.08
CA GLY A 703 -0.55 14.02 12.67
C GLY A 703 -0.78 15.37 11.98
N TYR A 704 0.06 15.74 11.00
CA TYR A 704 -0.07 16.95 10.19
C TYR A 704 -0.23 16.63 8.70
N GLU A 705 -0.84 15.48 8.38
CA GLU A 705 -1.01 15.04 7.01
C GLU A 705 -2.05 15.87 6.24
N PRO A 706 -1.68 16.48 5.09
CA PRO A 706 -2.63 17.22 4.28
C PRO A 706 -3.60 16.29 3.52
N PRO A 707 -4.78 16.78 3.09
CA PRO A 707 -5.71 16.02 2.25
C PRO A 707 -5.08 15.45 0.97
N THR A 708 -4.07 16.15 0.43
CA THR A 708 -3.31 15.70 -0.76
C THR A 708 -2.46 14.46 -0.52
N PHE A 709 -2.14 14.16 0.75
CA PHE A 709 -1.45 12.93 1.16
C PHE A 709 -2.47 11.86 1.59
N THR A 710 -3.39 12.20 2.49
CA THR A 710 -4.32 11.23 3.09
C THR A 710 -5.28 10.63 2.06
N GLY A 711 -5.59 11.36 0.99
CA GLY A 711 -6.42 10.89 -0.12
C GLY A 711 -5.85 9.73 -0.93
N TRP A 712 -4.57 9.37 -0.76
CA TRP A 712 -3.99 8.18 -1.38
C TRP A 712 -4.24 6.89 -0.58
N PHE A 713 -4.74 7.01 0.64
CA PHE A 713 -5.01 5.89 1.53
C PHE A 713 -6.51 5.60 1.57
N ASN A 714 -6.87 4.33 1.39
CA ASN A 714 -8.26 3.92 1.53
C ASN A 714 -8.72 4.05 2.99
N ALA A 715 -9.80 4.78 3.24
CA ALA A 715 -10.45 4.91 4.55
C ALA A 715 -9.51 5.42 5.66
N TRP A 716 -8.87 6.57 5.43
CA TRP A 716 -8.05 7.24 6.44
C TRP A 716 -8.84 7.57 7.71
N ASP A 717 -8.29 7.22 8.87
CA ASP A 717 -8.80 7.58 10.19
C ASP A 717 -7.93 8.69 10.81
N PRO A 718 -8.41 9.95 10.87
CA PRO A 718 -7.70 11.06 11.51
C PRO A 718 -7.39 10.79 12.99
N HIS A 719 -8.14 9.89 13.63
CA HIS A 719 -8.03 9.60 15.04
C HIS A 719 -7.20 8.34 15.32
N LYS A 720 -6.64 7.67 14.31
CA LYS A 720 -5.88 6.42 14.46
C LYS A 720 -4.83 6.49 15.58
N TRP A 721 -4.07 7.58 15.62
CA TRP A 721 -3.01 7.78 16.60
C TRP A 721 -3.50 8.45 17.90
N SER A 722 -4.72 9.00 17.89
CA SER A 722 -5.37 9.61 19.07
C SER A 722 -6.15 8.58 19.90
N VAL A 723 -6.79 7.60 19.25
CA VAL A 723 -7.46 6.45 19.85
C VAL A 723 -6.41 5.36 20.00
N ARG A 724 -5.49 5.60 20.93
CA ARG A 724 -4.49 4.62 21.28
C ARG A 724 -5.23 3.49 22.01
N ASN A 725 -5.64 2.42 21.32
CA ASN A 725 -5.71 1.09 21.97
C ASN A 725 -4.26 0.74 22.34
N SER A 726 -3.69 1.44 23.31
CA SER A 726 -2.34 1.20 23.78
C SER A 726 -2.27 -0.24 24.24
N TYR A 727 -1.09 -0.84 24.16
CA TYR A 727 -0.87 -2.15 24.76
C TYR A 727 -1.39 -2.19 26.21
N GLU A 728 -1.30 -1.08 26.95
CA GLU A 728 -1.88 -0.93 28.29
C GLU A 728 -3.40 -0.96 28.33
N GLU A 729 -4.10 -0.35 27.38
CA GLU A 729 -5.57 -0.45 27.29
C GLU A 729 -6.03 -1.85 26.94
N MET A 730 -5.36 -2.53 26.00
CA MET A 730 -5.67 -3.92 25.68
C MET A 730 -5.33 -4.84 26.84
N LYS A 731 -4.21 -4.61 27.52
CA LYS A 731 -3.86 -5.31 28.75
C LYS A 731 -4.94 -5.11 29.81
N LYS A 732 -5.39 -3.89 30.06
CA LYS A 732 -6.47 -3.61 31.01
C LYS A 732 -7.78 -4.33 30.67
N LYS A 733 -8.16 -4.36 29.39
CA LYS A 733 -9.35 -5.09 28.91
C LYS A 733 -9.22 -6.60 29.08
N LEU A 734 -8.02 -7.16 28.85
CA LEU A 734 -7.76 -8.61 28.89
C LEU A 734 -7.39 -9.13 30.29
N SER A 735 -6.95 -8.25 31.19
CA SER A 735 -6.65 -8.53 32.61
C SER A 735 -7.87 -8.37 33.52
N ASP A 736 -9.08 -8.28 32.99
CA ASP A 736 -10.31 -8.25 33.78
C ASP A 736 -10.44 -9.53 34.64
N PRO A 737 -10.60 -9.42 35.98
CA PRO A 737 -10.71 -10.58 36.88
C PRO A 737 -11.77 -11.61 36.47
N ALA A 738 -12.86 -11.18 35.81
CA ALA A 738 -13.88 -12.10 35.29
C ALA A 738 -13.34 -13.01 34.17
N SER A 739 -12.57 -12.46 33.24
CA SER A 739 -11.92 -13.19 32.15
C SER A 739 -10.86 -14.17 32.67
N LEU A 740 -10.07 -13.75 33.66
CA LEU A 740 -9.06 -14.60 34.31
C LEU A 740 -9.68 -15.76 35.11
N SER A 741 -10.82 -15.49 35.77
CA SER A 741 -11.60 -16.52 36.48
C SER A 741 -12.17 -17.55 35.50
N GLN A 742 -12.66 -17.10 34.35
CA GLN A 742 -13.17 -17.97 33.29
C GLN A 742 -12.08 -18.88 32.70
N ILE A 743 -10.85 -18.36 32.47
CA ILE A 743 -9.69 -19.17 32.07
C ILE A 743 -9.45 -20.31 33.06
N THR A 744 -9.43 -19.99 34.35
CA THR A 744 -9.18 -20.96 35.43
C THR A 744 -10.30 -22.02 35.51
N VAL A 745 -11.56 -21.60 35.37
CA VAL A 745 -12.72 -22.50 35.35
C VAL A 745 -12.71 -23.42 34.12
N ASP A 746 -12.42 -22.88 32.95
CA ASP A 746 -12.39 -23.63 31.70
C ASP A 746 -11.28 -24.70 31.68
N LEU A 747 -10.14 -24.40 32.29
CA LEU A 747 -9.02 -25.34 32.45
C LEU A 747 -9.28 -26.40 33.52
N ASN A 748 -9.91 -26.04 34.64
CA ASN A 748 -10.32 -26.99 35.67
C ASN A 748 -11.38 -27.98 35.14
N ASN A 749 -12.31 -27.49 34.32
CA ASN A 749 -13.32 -28.32 33.65
C ASN A 749 -12.74 -29.17 32.49
N ALA A 750 -11.57 -28.80 31.95
CA ALA A 750 -10.89 -29.54 30.87
C ALA A 750 -10.12 -30.79 31.35
N ASN A 751 -10.09 -31.08 32.66
CA ASN A 751 -9.54 -32.31 33.22
C ASN A 751 -8.09 -32.62 32.79
N LEU A 752 -7.18 -31.66 33.02
CA LEU A 752 -5.72 -31.83 32.85
C LEU A 752 -5.07 -32.73 33.92
N ASN A 753 -5.84 -33.27 34.87
CA ASN A 753 -5.35 -34.08 36.00
C ASN A 753 -5.15 -35.58 35.68
N LYS A 754 -5.09 -36.01 34.42
CA LYS A 754 -4.53 -37.33 34.10
C LYS A 754 -3.01 -37.22 34.01
N SER A 755 -2.34 -37.52 35.12
CA SER A 755 -0.91 -37.81 35.14
C SER A 755 -0.58 -38.87 34.08
N PRO A 756 0.54 -38.76 33.34
CA PRO A 756 0.99 -39.83 32.48
C PRO A 756 1.48 -40.98 33.36
N SER A 757 0.68 -42.03 33.49
CA SER A 757 1.20 -43.32 33.95
C SER A 757 2.27 -43.75 32.95
N GLY A 758 3.51 -43.86 33.42
CA GLY A 758 4.71 -44.13 32.62
C GLY A 758 4.48 -45.22 31.57
N GLY A 759 4.47 -44.80 30.31
CA GLY A 759 4.45 -45.67 29.14
C GLY A 759 5.27 -45.00 28.07
N SER A 760 6.42 -45.58 27.75
CA SER A 760 7.22 -45.21 26.59
C SER A 760 6.37 -45.41 25.34
N TYR A 761 5.92 -44.32 24.71
CA TYR A 761 5.28 -44.37 23.41
C TYR A 761 6.37 -44.59 22.35
N ARG A 762 6.66 -45.87 22.09
CA ARG A 762 7.32 -46.32 20.86
C ARG A 762 6.39 -46.05 19.68
N ALA A 763 6.91 -45.38 18.66
CA ALA A 763 6.30 -45.30 17.33
C ALA A 763 6.07 -46.72 16.76
N PRO A 764 4.89 -47.05 16.23
CA PRO A 764 4.66 -48.31 15.53
C PRO A 764 5.01 -48.16 14.05
N GLY A 765 6.04 -48.88 13.59
CA GLY A 765 6.38 -48.95 12.17
C GLY A 765 7.78 -49.54 11.90
N GLY A 766 7.92 -50.86 12.00
CA GLY A 766 9.11 -51.59 11.55
C GLY A 766 8.81 -53.10 11.43
N PRO A 767 9.31 -53.81 10.40
CA PRO A 767 8.62 -54.97 9.82
C PRO A 767 9.16 -56.33 10.32
N THR A 768 8.28 -57.31 10.53
CA THR A 768 8.66 -58.75 10.58
C THR A 768 7.55 -59.69 10.10
N SER A 769 7.73 -60.20 8.88
CA SER A 769 7.65 -61.61 8.43
C SER A 769 6.75 -62.67 9.12
N SER A 770 5.78 -63.16 8.32
CA SER A 770 5.39 -64.58 8.09
C SER A 770 4.45 -65.32 9.10
N PRO A 771 3.71 -66.39 8.69
CA PRO A 771 2.56 -66.44 7.78
C PRO A 771 1.37 -67.27 8.43
N PRO A 772 0.29 -67.74 7.74
CA PRO A 772 -1.09 -67.63 8.25
C PRO A 772 -1.68 -68.94 8.81
N VAL A 773 -2.76 -68.83 9.60
CA VAL A 773 -3.65 -69.97 9.89
C VAL A 773 -5.10 -69.59 9.59
N TYR A 774 -5.67 -70.27 8.61
CA TYR A 774 -7.08 -70.27 8.26
C TYR A 774 -7.93 -70.97 9.34
N ARG A 775 -9.12 -70.44 9.63
CA ARG A 775 -10.32 -71.29 9.83
C ARG A 775 -11.61 -70.52 9.52
N LEU A 776 -12.52 -71.22 8.84
CA LEU A 776 -13.73 -70.77 8.16
C LEU A 776 -14.98 -71.44 8.79
N HIS A 777 -16.15 -70.82 8.56
CA HIS A 777 -17.57 -71.28 8.71
C HIS A 777 -18.22 -71.16 10.11
N GLY A 778 -19.47 -70.71 10.29
CA GLY A 778 -20.55 -70.29 9.37
C GLY A 778 -21.93 -70.20 10.08
N GLY A 779 -22.87 -69.40 9.53
CA GLY A 779 -24.36 -69.44 9.62
C GLY A 779 -25.08 -69.38 10.99
N ASP A 780 -26.34 -68.99 11.17
CA ASP A 780 -27.41 -68.29 10.42
C ASP A 780 -28.58 -68.09 11.42
N LEU A 781 -29.63 -67.34 11.03
CA LEU A 781 -31.04 -67.31 11.50
C LEU A 781 -31.58 -65.96 12.06
N SER A 782 -32.43 -65.34 11.22
CA SER A 782 -33.52 -64.41 11.55
C SER A 782 -34.85 -65.18 11.74
N PRO A 783 -35.99 -64.57 12.15
CA PRO A 783 -36.87 -63.86 11.20
C PRO A 783 -37.69 -62.64 11.73
N ARG A 784 -38.29 -61.93 10.76
CA ARG A 784 -39.11 -60.69 10.76
C ARG A 784 -40.62 -60.96 11.04
N PRO A 785 -41.52 -59.95 11.20
CA PRO A 785 -42.28 -59.33 10.06
C PRO A 785 -42.67 -57.81 10.22
N SER A 786 -42.44 -56.90 9.25
CA SER A 786 -43.33 -56.28 8.21
C SER A 786 -44.54 -55.39 8.66
N THR A 787 -44.45 -54.04 8.63
CA THR A 787 -45.06 -53.00 7.68
C THR A 787 -46.55 -52.65 7.91
N PRO A 788 -47.22 -51.57 7.38
CA PRO A 788 -46.83 -50.53 6.37
C PRO A 788 -47.38 -49.05 6.53
N THR A 789 -46.89 -48.13 5.66
CA THR A 789 -47.56 -46.98 4.93
C THR A 789 -47.85 -45.57 5.52
N SER A 790 -47.46 -44.54 4.74
CA SER A 790 -47.89 -43.10 4.65
C SER A 790 -49.38 -42.93 4.18
N PRO A 791 -50.03 -41.72 3.98
CA PRO A 791 -49.50 -40.37 3.64
C PRO A 791 -50.29 -39.07 4.09
N PHE A 792 -49.76 -37.88 3.71
CA PHE A 792 -50.34 -36.52 3.43
C PHE A 792 -51.41 -35.78 4.33
N THR A 793 -51.03 -34.55 4.80
CA THR A 793 -51.72 -33.21 4.95
C THR A 793 -53.26 -33.06 5.13
N PRO A 794 -53.85 -32.01 5.81
CA PRO A 794 -53.57 -30.57 5.59
C PRO A 794 -53.90 -29.50 6.70
N SER A 795 -53.41 -28.27 6.45
CA SER A 795 -53.95 -26.89 6.69
C SER A 795 -54.76 -26.45 7.94
N SER A 796 -54.25 -25.37 8.55
CA SER A 796 -54.88 -24.15 9.16
C SER A 796 -55.88 -24.27 10.32
N PRO A 797 -55.86 -23.28 11.24
CA PRO A 797 -56.82 -22.18 11.12
C PRO A 797 -56.24 -20.77 11.39
N ALA A 798 -56.99 -19.78 10.90
CA ALA A 798 -56.73 -18.35 10.95
C ALA A 798 -57.44 -17.64 12.13
N GLY A 799 -56.96 -16.42 12.42
CA GLY A 799 -57.65 -15.33 13.15
C GLY A 799 -57.41 -15.32 14.65
N GLY A 800 -56.97 -14.24 15.31
CA GLY A 800 -56.76 -12.84 14.97
C GLY A 800 -57.20 -11.99 16.17
N THR A 801 -56.41 -11.00 16.60
CA THR A 801 -56.93 -9.84 17.37
C THR A 801 -55.99 -8.64 17.27
N VAL A 802 -56.52 -7.56 16.69
CA VAL A 802 -56.02 -6.18 16.70
C VAL A 802 -56.73 -5.44 17.85
N SER A 803 -56.08 -4.45 18.46
CA SER A 803 -56.76 -3.45 19.31
C SER A 803 -56.25 -2.04 19.00
N PRO A 804 -57.13 -1.03 18.85
CA PRO A 804 -56.77 0.32 18.43
C PRO A 804 -56.73 1.33 19.58
N SER A 805 -55.88 2.36 19.48
CA SER A 805 -56.10 3.64 20.16
C SER A 805 -55.56 4.82 19.34
N ALA A 806 -56.52 5.58 18.81
CA ALA A 806 -56.57 7.00 18.46
C ALA A 806 -55.28 7.80 18.15
N GLY A 807 -55.20 8.26 16.89
CA GLY A 807 -54.77 9.64 16.58
C GLY A 807 -53.52 9.78 15.72
N GLY A 808 -53.66 9.61 14.39
CA GLY A 808 -52.63 9.98 13.40
C GLY A 808 -52.41 8.89 12.36
N SER A 809 -52.71 9.20 11.10
CA SER A 809 -52.76 8.25 9.98
C SER A 809 -51.38 7.68 9.61
N GLY A 810 -51.08 6.46 10.06
CA GLY A 810 -50.00 5.60 9.58
C GLY A 810 -50.20 4.18 10.10
N MET A 811 -50.29 3.17 9.21
CA MET A 811 -50.31 1.77 9.64
C MET A 811 -48.91 1.40 10.13
N TYR A 812 -48.70 1.46 11.45
CA TYR A 812 -47.44 1.04 12.05
C TYR A 812 -47.42 -0.49 12.22
N LEU A 813 -46.33 -1.10 11.79
CA LEU A 813 -46.07 -2.53 11.85
C LEU A 813 -45.06 -2.83 12.96
N ASN A 814 -45.17 -4.02 13.53
CA ASN A 814 -44.19 -4.50 14.51
C ASN A 814 -42.81 -4.62 13.83
N PRO A 815 -41.72 -4.07 14.43
CA PRO A 815 -40.36 -4.15 13.91
C PRO A 815 -39.91 -5.53 13.41
N GLU A 816 -40.33 -6.61 14.07
CA GLU A 816 -39.95 -7.99 13.69
C GLU A 816 -40.42 -8.40 12.28
N LEU A 817 -41.44 -7.72 11.75
CA LEU A 817 -41.95 -7.93 10.39
C LEU A 817 -41.17 -7.18 9.32
N LEU A 818 -40.25 -6.28 9.71
CA LEU A 818 -39.52 -5.38 8.81
C LEU A 818 -38.00 -5.63 8.83
N ILE A 819 -37.45 -5.99 9.98
CA ILE A 819 -36.01 -6.16 10.23
C ILE A 819 -35.50 -7.47 9.63
N ASN A 820 -34.40 -7.38 8.87
CA ASN A 820 -33.71 -8.50 8.23
C ASN A 820 -34.60 -9.38 7.34
N LYS A 821 -35.67 -8.81 6.78
CA LYS A 821 -36.55 -9.46 5.81
C LYS A 821 -36.11 -9.18 4.38
N THR A 822 -36.21 -10.18 3.52
CA THR A 822 -36.07 -9.98 2.06
C THR A 822 -37.34 -9.32 1.50
N PRO A 823 -37.29 -8.64 0.34
CA PRO A 823 -38.47 -7.98 -0.24
C PRO A 823 -39.69 -8.90 -0.44
N GLY A 824 -39.48 -10.20 -0.65
CA GLY A 824 -40.56 -11.20 -0.80
C GLY A 824 -41.17 -11.67 0.53
N GLU A 825 -40.54 -11.36 1.66
CA GLU A 825 -41.00 -11.71 3.02
C GLU A 825 -41.69 -10.54 3.74
N LEU A 826 -41.67 -9.34 3.14
CA LEU A 826 -42.36 -8.16 3.67
C LEU A 826 -43.86 -8.25 3.41
N PRO A 827 -44.71 -7.69 4.30
CA PRO A 827 -46.13 -7.54 4.04
C PRO A 827 -46.38 -6.81 2.72
N GLN A 828 -47.43 -7.21 1.99
CA GLN A 828 -47.68 -6.81 0.60
C GLN A 828 -47.86 -5.29 0.40
N GLU A 829 -48.09 -4.55 1.48
CA GLU A 829 -48.32 -3.10 1.50
C GLU A 829 -47.06 -2.29 1.92
N VAL A 830 -45.93 -2.95 2.21
CA VAL A 830 -44.69 -2.29 2.66
C VAL A 830 -43.77 -2.03 1.49
N ASP A 831 -43.34 -0.78 1.32
CA ASP A 831 -42.27 -0.40 0.40
C ASP A 831 -40.90 -0.84 0.97
N PRO A 832 -40.15 -1.74 0.30
CA PRO A 832 -38.84 -2.19 0.77
C PRO A 832 -37.80 -1.06 0.93
N GLY A 833 -37.96 0.07 0.24
CA GLY A 833 -37.06 1.23 0.31
C GLY A 833 -37.39 2.24 1.42
N LEU A 834 -38.59 2.13 2.01
CA LEU A 834 -39.13 3.06 3.02
C LEU A 834 -39.67 2.30 4.24
N ARG A 835 -39.03 1.20 4.63
CA ARG A 835 -39.48 0.35 5.75
C ARG A 835 -39.60 1.12 7.06
N GLU A 836 -38.75 2.14 7.25
CA GLU A 836 -38.77 2.98 8.45
C GLU A 836 -40.05 3.83 8.58
N ASP A 837 -40.79 4.08 7.49
CA ASP A 837 -42.06 4.84 7.54
C ASP A 837 -43.21 4.03 8.15
N TYR A 838 -43.03 2.71 8.28
CA TYR A 838 -44.01 1.81 8.89
C TYR A 838 -43.70 1.49 10.37
N LEU A 839 -42.68 2.11 10.98
CA LEU A 839 -42.39 1.96 12.41
C LEU A 839 -43.19 2.95 13.26
N SER A 840 -43.56 2.60 14.49
CA SER A 840 -44.04 3.64 15.44
C SER A 840 -42.91 4.64 15.73
N ASP A 841 -43.20 5.85 16.19
CA ASP A 841 -42.15 6.83 16.54
C ASP A 841 -41.20 6.30 17.62
N VAL A 842 -41.73 5.50 18.55
CA VAL A 842 -40.96 4.85 19.62
C VAL A 842 -40.03 3.78 19.04
N ASP A 843 -40.53 2.92 18.15
CA ASP A 843 -39.71 1.88 17.53
C ASP A 843 -38.65 2.47 16.57
N PHE A 844 -39.02 3.54 15.86
CA PHE A 844 -38.11 4.28 15.00
C PHE A 844 -36.92 4.82 15.80
N GLU A 845 -37.19 5.49 16.92
CA GLU A 845 -36.15 6.05 17.78
C GLU A 845 -35.30 4.96 18.45
N ASN A 846 -35.91 3.87 18.90
CA ASN A 846 -35.20 2.73 19.48
C ASN A 846 -34.26 2.04 18.48
N LEU A 847 -34.67 1.90 17.21
CA LEU A 847 -33.90 1.19 16.19
C LEU A 847 -32.84 2.06 15.51
N LEU A 848 -33.17 3.32 15.24
CA LEU A 848 -32.29 4.24 14.50
C LEU A 848 -31.54 5.22 15.39
N GLY A 849 -31.83 5.23 16.71
CA GLY A 849 -31.16 6.09 17.69
C GLY A 849 -31.37 7.58 17.47
N SER A 850 -32.41 7.98 16.71
CA SER A 850 -32.73 9.37 16.39
C SER A 850 -34.23 9.54 16.10
N THR A 851 -34.74 10.76 16.32
CA THR A 851 -36.14 11.09 16.01
C THR A 851 -36.35 11.17 14.48
N ARG A 852 -37.58 10.94 13.99
CA ARG A 852 -37.90 11.07 12.56
C ARG A 852 -37.52 12.42 11.95
N PRO A 853 -37.79 13.59 12.59
CA PRO A 853 -37.36 14.88 12.07
C PRO A 853 -35.85 15.00 11.91
N ASP A 854 -35.08 14.49 12.89
CA ASP A 854 -33.62 14.55 12.85
C ASP A 854 -33.06 13.60 11.81
N PHE A 855 -33.60 12.39 11.70
CA PHE A 855 -33.25 11.43 10.65
C PHE A 855 -33.44 12.00 9.24
N LYS A 856 -34.56 12.70 8.99
CA LYS A 856 -34.84 13.33 7.68
C LYS A 856 -33.86 14.48 7.35
N ARG A 857 -33.23 15.11 8.35
CA ARG A 857 -32.20 16.14 8.17
C ARG A 857 -30.81 15.57 7.88
N LEU A 858 -30.59 14.27 8.12
CA LEU A 858 -29.31 13.63 7.81
C LEU A 858 -29.09 13.50 6.31
N PRO A 859 -27.84 13.57 5.82
CA PRO A 859 -27.51 13.23 4.44
C PRO A 859 -27.96 11.80 4.07
N LYS A 860 -28.38 11.56 2.82
CA LYS A 860 -28.91 10.26 2.36
C LYS A 860 -28.00 9.06 2.68
N TRP A 861 -26.69 9.23 2.60
CA TRP A 861 -25.73 8.15 2.92
C TRP A 861 -25.79 7.73 4.40
N ARG A 862 -25.99 8.69 5.31
CA ARG A 862 -26.09 8.47 6.76
C ARG A 862 -27.42 7.80 7.11
N GLN A 863 -28.50 8.21 6.44
CA GLN A 863 -29.81 7.52 6.54
C GLN A 863 -29.68 6.06 6.12
N SER A 864 -29.02 5.78 4.99
CA SER A 864 -28.79 4.41 4.50
C SER A 864 -27.91 3.58 5.44
N ASP A 865 -26.86 4.16 6.05
CA ASP A 865 -26.00 3.47 7.02
C ASP A 865 -26.78 3.07 8.29
N LEU A 866 -27.60 3.98 8.83
CA LEU A 866 -28.45 3.70 9.99
C LEU A 866 -29.50 2.61 9.68
N LYS A 867 -30.14 2.67 8.51
CA LYS A 867 -31.07 1.61 8.06
C LYS A 867 -30.38 0.26 7.95
N LYS A 868 -29.17 0.20 7.38
CA LYS A 868 -28.38 -1.04 7.27
C LYS A 868 -28.04 -1.63 8.64
N LYS A 869 -27.61 -0.79 9.58
CA LYS A 869 -27.30 -1.21 10.96
C LYS A 869 -28.55 -1.72 11.70
N ALA A 870 -29.70 -1.10 11.44
CA ALA A 870 -30.99 -1.51 12.00
C ALA A 870 -31.66 -2.68 11.25
N GLY A 871 -31.06 -3.22 10.18
CA GLY A 871 -31.63 -4.31 9.38
C GLY A 871 -32.86 -3.93 8.53
N LEU A 872 -33.04 -2.63 8.24
CA LEU A 872 -34.17 -2.08 7.47
C LEU A 872 -33.83 -1.79 6.00
N PHE A 873 -32.65 -2.20 5.53
CA PHE A 873 -32.14 -1.94 4.18
C PHE A 873 -32.49 -3.05 3.18
#